data_AF-A0A7C8IBI0-F1
#
_entry.id   AF-A0A7C8IBI0-F1
#
_cell.length_a   1.000
_cell.length_b   1.000
_cell.length_c   1.000
_cell.angle_alpha   90.00
_cell.angle_beta   90.00
_cell.angle_gamma   90.00
#
_symmetry.space_group_name_H-M   'P 1'
#
loop_
_entity.id
_entity.type
_entity.pdbx_description
1 polymer ?
#
loop_
_entity_poly.entity_id
_entity_poly.type
_entity_poly.pdbx_seq_one_letter_code
_entity_poly.pdbx_strand_id
1 'polypeptide(L)'
;GRTPLHFSATYGMVNLCMHVLSNVSPIKKYILLQDGSGFTTLHISVARGHVEVAQMLLSAIDKPSTLIPDDLLHIALRHEDDAIVNLLVSRLVGLKHKSSSGESCLYIAAQLGRDDYLRLLLPMLGSDLIGAAESACQWTPLFISCVEGHISTARLLLDAGADSTRLDYLRWTAQENAAFRGHLPVAELFSAINATLKLSCSPPRNHPQRKKSSSFEVNSGQANIILYLGGLQERKLSKSSTLDLPGTLGHGLVLNISIKESPASIERMVPLFNDPVDDSLVFAVKHPAEAAIIFNIRKGDTERDDHDALIGTGVTFLDAQTTILGARHGTLLREHSVPILCKDTLRLLGTITFSFLIVGPYYQLECPSPSFRYLEAPGSVRLIGHRGLGQNSRDRFLQLGENTIGSFFAAGKQGATFVEVYVQLTKDLVPVLFHDYSLSESGTDVPIHDVTLDQFMHASNVQSQRGNPPSIVGSSGNYTACGDVHLRRPRSRSVTMAHEKGAEEVRNRMKHTVDYLTKGFKPNTRGDFVQDTFTTLEDVLCNVPADMGFDMEISNTHPRIHEAVEAGIAPVSIDINIFVDAILDVIARFCGGRNIILSSFTPEVCILLAIKQKSYPVLFITNAGKRPLSDKEKRAGSLQVAVRFAKQWGLAGIVAAADSVVMCPRLIGFIRSQGLICGSYNGLNNEPANVELQVKAGINLIVADRVGLISQTLE
;
A
#
# COMPACT_ATOMS: atom_id res chain seq x y z
N GLY A 1 21.98 -46.83 8.83
CA GLY A 1 20.62 -47.30 9.17
C GLY A 1 20.24 -46.78 10.55
N ARG A 2 18.94 -46.58 10.83
CA ARG A 2 18.49 -46.05 12.13
C ARG A 2 18.74 -47.06 13.25
N THR A 3 19.38 -46.61 14.33
CA THR A 3 19.64 -47.44 15.53
C THR A 3 18.45 -47.39 16.49
N PRO A 4 18.34 -48.32 17.46
CA PRO A 4 17.32 -48.25 18.51
C PRO A 4 17.28 -46.88 19.20
N LEU A 5 18.43 -46.24 19.41
CA LEU A 5 18.53 -44.91 20.01
C LEU A 5 17.86 -43.82 19.15
N HIS A 6 17.95 -43.90 17.81
CA HIS A 6 17.24 -42.98 16.90
C HIS A 6 15.72 -43.11 17.04
N PHE A 7 15.20 -44.33 17.17
CA PHE A 7 13.77 -44.54 17.42
C PHE A 7 13.35 -44.04 18.80
N SER A 8 14.13 -44.34 19.85
CA SER A 8 13.85 -43.85 21.20
C SER A 8 13.81 -42.32 21.26
N ALA A 9 14.74 -41.64 20.58
CA ALA A 9 14.74 -40.17 20.49
C ALA A 9 13.61 -39.62 19.62
N THR A 10 13.18 -40.33 18.58
CA THR A 10 12.02 -39.91 17.74
C THR A 10 10.74 -39.77 18.58
N TYR A 11 10.54 -40.70 19.52
CA TYR A 11 9.36 -40.75 20.39
C TYR A 11 9.57 -40.11 21.77
N GLY A 12 10.72 -39.47 22.04
CA GLY A 12 10.98 -38.82 23.32
C GLY A 12 11.14 -39.77 24.52
N MET A 13 11.45 -41.05 24.28
CA MET A 13 11.50 -42.08 25.34
C MET A 13 12.82 -42.03 26.13
N VAL A 14 12.89 -41.16 27.15
CA VAL A 14 14.10 -40.93 27.97
C VAL A 14 14.63 -42.23 28.61
N ASN A 15 13.75 -43.01 29.25
CA ASN A 15 14.14 -44.26 29.93
C ASN A 15 14.74 -45.29 28.97
N LEU A 16 14.16 -45.40 27.78
CA LEU A 16 14.67 -46.31 26.75
C LEU A 16 16.01 -45.83 26.22
N CYS A 17 16.19 -44.51 26.02
CA CYS A 17 17.48 -43.96 25.66
C CYS A 17 18.55 -44.28 26.71
N MET A 18 18.26 -44.08 28.00
CA MET A 18 19.20 -44.42 29.09
C MET A 18 19.57 -45.90 29.09
N HIS A 19 18.59 -46.79 28.93
CA HIS A 19 18.82 -48.24 28.88
C HIS A 19 19.66 -48.66 27.66
N VAL A 20 19.47 -48.01 26.51
CA VAL A 20 20.29 -48.26 25.33
C VAL A 20 21.72 -47.77 25.56
N LEU A 21 21.89 -46.59 26.15
CA LEU A 21 23.22 -46.01 26.43
C LEU A 21 24.01 -46.78 27.49
N SER A 22 23.35 -47.40 28.48
CA SER A 22 24.03 -48.23 29.49
C SER A 22 24.61 -49.53 28.93
N ASN A 23 24.13 -50.00 27.78
CA ASN A 23 24.51 -51.27 27.16
C ASN A 23 25.48 -51.12 25.98
N VAL A 24 25.96 -49.91 25.68
CA VAL A 24 26.85 -49.64 24.54
C VAL A 24 28.15 -48.98 24.98
N SER A 25 29.26 -49.39 24.37
CA SER A 25 30.57 -48.76 24.56
C SER A 25 31.34 -48.72 23.23
N PRO A 26 31.90 -47.56 22.80
CA PRO A 26 31.88 -46.26 23.45
C PRO A 26 30.59 -45.45 23.19
N ILE A 27 29.97 -44.94 24.26
CA ILE A 27 28.71 -44.15 24.26
C ILE A 27 28.75 -42.99 23.26
N LYS A 28 29.84 -42.20 23.26
CA LYS A 28 30.00 -41.02 22.40
C LYS A 28 29.86 -41.36 20.92
N LYS A 29 30.49 -42.45 20.46
CA LYS A 29 30.40 -42.87 19.05
C LYS A 29 28.96 -43.21 18.69
N TYR A 30 28.24 -43.85 19.60
CA TYR A 30 26.87 -44.30 19.36
C TYR A 30 25.86 -43.15 19.29
N ILE A 31 26.01 -42.09 20.12
CA ILE A 31 25.19 -40.87 20.06
C ILE A 31 25.41 -40.09 18.76
N LEU A 32 26.65 -40.10 18.25
CA LEU A 32 27.06 -39.39 17.04
C LEU A 32 26.87 -40.20 15.75
N LEU A 33 26.38 -41.44 15.83
CA LEU A 33 26.04 -42.21 14.63
C LEU A 33 24.94 -41.50 13.85
N GLN A 34 25.14 -41.36 12.54
CA GLN A 34 24.16 -40.81 11.62
C GLN A 34 23.26 -41.92 11.06
N ASP A 35 21.99 -41.59 10.86
CA ASP A 35 21.06 -42.46 10.14
C ASP A 35 21.28 -42.39 8.61
N GLY A 36 20.43 -43.06 7.84
CA GLY A 36 20.53 -43.07 6.37
C GLY A 36 20.33 -41.71 5.71
N SER A 37 19.88 -40.71 6.47
CA SER A 37 19.66 -39.33 6.04
C SER A 37 20.71 -38.37 6.60
N GLY A 38 21.75 -38.87 7.26
CA GLY A 38 22.82 -38.04 7.84
C GLY A 38 22.52 -37.45 9.21
N PHE A 39 21.36 -37.75 9.82
CA PHE A 39 20.96 -37.17 11.11
C PHE A 39 21.41 -38.04 12.28
N THR A 40 21.99 -37.42 13.31
CA THR A 40 22.30 -38.09 14.58
C THR A 40 21.08 -38.13 15.51
N THR A 41 21.19 -38.90 16.59
CA THR A 41 20.15 -38.95 17.63
C THR A 41 19.88 -37.56 18.23
N LEU A 42 20.91 -36.72 18.40
CA LEU A 42 20.76 -35.35 18.87
C LEU A 42 19.92 -34.49 17.91
N HIS A 43 20.14 -34.60 16.60
CA HIS A 43 19.33 -33.87 15.61
C HIS A 43 17.85 -34.25 15.73
N ILE A 44 17.55 -35.54 15.87
CA ILE A 44 16.17 -36.01 15.99
C ILE A 44 15.52 -35.47 17.27
N SER A 45 16.23 -35.50 18.40
CA SER A 45 15.69 -34.97 19.66
C SER A 45 15.43 -33.46 19.58
N VAL A 46 16.32 -32.70 18.92
CA VAL A 46 16.18 -31.25 18.74
C VAL A 46 15.06 -30.90 17.78
N ALA A 47 15.02 -31.54 16.60
CA ALA A 47 13.99 -31.30 15.58
C ALA A 47 12.58 -31.74 16.01
N ARG A 48 12.46 -32.49 17.11
CA ARG A 48 11.18 -32.98 17.66
C ARG A 48 10.81 -32.34 19.00
N GLY A 49 11.59 -31.38 19.51
CA GLY A 49 11.26 -30.69 20.76
C GLY A 49 11.50 -31.50 22.04
N HIS A 50 12.24 -32.62 21.99
CA HIS A 50 12.43 -33.51 23.15
C HIS A 50 13.57 -33.05 24.05
N VAL A 51 13.32 -32.01 24.86
CA VAL A 51 14.30 -31.34 25.74
C VAL A 51 15.03 -32.30 26.68
N GLU A 52 14.31 -33.20 27.34
CA GLU A 52 14.88 -34.13 28.33
C GLU A 52 15.83 -35.14 27.68
N VAL A 53 15.47 -35.64 26.49
CA VAL A 53 16.33 -36.52 25.70
C VAL A 53 17.58 -35.77 25.25
N ALA A 54 17.42 -34.55 24.71
CA ALA A 54 18.55 -33.72 24.30
C ALA A 54 19.49 -33.40 25.47
N GLN A 55 18.95 -33.05 26.64
CA GLN A 55 19.71 -32.77 27.86
C GLN A 55 20.50 -33.99 28.32
N MET A 56 19.88 -35.17 28.32
CA MET A 56 20.52 -36.43 28.70
C MET A 56 21.65 -36.79 27.71
N LEU A 57 21.39 -36.69 26.40
CA LEU A 57 22.39 -36.97 25.36
C LEU A 57 23.59 -36.01 25.43
N LEU A 58 23.34 -34.71 25.67
CA LEU A 58 24.41 -33.71 25.83
C LEU A 58 25.21 -33.93 27.12
N SER A 59 24.55 -34.33 28.22
CA SER A 59 25.23 -34.67 29.47
C SER A 59 26.11 -35.92 29.36
N ALA A 60 25.75 -36.86 28.47
CA ALA A 60 26.55 -38.05 28.19
C ALA A 60 27.79 -37.79 27.32
N ILE A 61 27.93 -36.58 26.75
CA ILE A 61 29.10 -36.16 25.99
C ILE A 61 29.98 -35.27 26.88
N ASP A 62 31.08 -35.81 27.39
CA ASP A 62 32.04 -35.07 28.23
C ASP A 62 32.64 -33.88 27.48
N LYS A 63 32.15 -32.68 27.83
CA LYS A 63 32.39 -31.36 27.23
C LYS A 63 31.90 -31.24 25.76
N PRO A 64 31.48 -30.04 25.32
CA PRO A 64 31.19 -29.77 23.92
C PRO A 64 32.48 -29.89 23.11
N SER A 65 32.83 -31.12 22.73
CA SER A 65 33.90 -31.39 21.79
C SER A 65 33.45 -30.95 20.40
N THR A 66 34.40 -30.64 19.52
CA THR A 66 34.25 -30.34 18.08
C THR A 66 33.55 -31.42 17.24
N LEU A 67 32.99 -32.46 17.88
CA LEU A 67 32.25 -33.55 17.24
C LEU A 67 30.72 -33.44 17.42
N ILE A 68 30.21 -32.50 18.22
CA ILE A 68 28.76 -32.26 18.27
C ILE A 68 28.37 -31.58 16.95
N PRO A 69 27.27 -32.00 16.30
CA PRO A 69 26.78 -31.31 15.11
C PRO A 69 26.50 -29.84 15.41
N ASP A 70 27.16 -28.96 14.65
CA ASP A 70 27.15 -27.52 14.91
C ASP A 70 25.83 -26.84 14.47
N ASP A 71 25.03 -27.51 13.65
CA ASP A 71 23.74 -27.05 13.09
C ASP A 71 22.55 -27.18 14.06
N LEU A 72 22.71 -27.87 15.20
CA LEU A 72 21.63 -28.10 16.17
C LEU A 72 20.98 -26.80 16.66
N LEU A 73 21.77 -25.74 16.89
CA LEU A 73 21.24 -24.46 17.34
C LEU A 73 20.38 -23.80 16.26
N HIS A 74 20.77 -23.89 14.99
CA HIS A 74 19.99 -23.35 13.86
C HIS A 74 18.65 -24.08 13.73
N ILE A 75 18.64 -25.40 13.91
CA ILE A 75 17.41 -26.20 13.92
C ILE A 75 16.51 -25.75 15.07
N ALA A 76 17.03 -25.65 16.29
CA ALA A 76 16.25 -25.22 17.46
C ALA A 76 15.66 -23.80 17.29
N LEU A 77 16.45 -22.86 16.74
CA LEU A 77 15.98 -21.50 16.46
C LEU A 77 14.86 -21.49 15.42
N ARG A 78 14.99 -22.24 14.32
CA ARG A 78 13.96 -22.32 13.27
C ARG A 78 12.66 -22.99 13.73
N HIS A 79 12.75 -23.85 14.73
CA HIS A 79 11.58 -24.46 15.37
C HIS A 79 10.99 -23.61 16.51
N GLU A 80 11.65 -22.51 16.90
CA GLU A 80 11.26 -21.62 17.99
C GLU A 80 11.09 -22.34 19.35
N ASP A 81 11.87 -23.41 19.58
CA ASP A 81 11.85 -24.21 20.81
C ASP A 81 12.71 -23.58 21.92
N ASP A 82 12.13 -22.65 22.69
CA ASP A 82 12.81 -21.86 23.72
C ASP A 82 13.63 -22.70 24.71
N ALA A 83 13.08 -23.85 25.15
CA ALA A 83 13.75 -24.72 26.11
C ALA A 83 15.01 -25.37 25.51
N ILE A 84 14.98 -25.75 24.24
CA ILE A 84 16.13 -26.35 23.55
C ILE A 84 17.15 -25.26 23.20
N VAL A 85 16.72 -24.07 22.78
CA VAL A 85 17.61 -22.93 22.53
C VAL A 85 18.39 -22.59 23.80
N ASN A 86 17.73 -22.45 24.95
CA ASN A 86 18.39 -22.20 26.23
C ASN A 86 19.37 -23.32 26.62
N LEU A 87 18.98 -24.58 26.43
CA LEU A 87 19.83 -25.74 26.68
C LEU A 87 21.12 -25.69 25.83
N LEU A 88 21.00 -25.49 24.52
CA LEU A 88 22.13 -25.48 23.60
C LEU A 88 23.06 -24.28 23.83
N VAL A 89 22.51 -23.10 24.10
CA VAL A 89 23.31 -21.90 24.41
C VAL A 89 24.04 -22.04 25.74
N SER A 90 23.40 -22.59 26.78
CA SER A 90 24.06 -22.85 28.08
C SER A 90 25.26 -23.80 27.98
N ARG A 91 25.26 -24.66 26.95
CA ARG A 91 26.32 -25.63 26.65
C ARG A 91 27.28 -25.13 25.55
N LEU A 92 27.14 -23.90 25.07
CA LEU A 92 27.95 -23.28 24.00
C LEU A 92 27.97 -24.09 22.68
N VAL A 93 26.89 -24.82 22.38
CA VAL A 93 26.81 -25.69 21.19
C VAL A 93 26.34 -24.89 19.98
N GLY A 94 27.02 -25.04 18.84
CA GLY A 94 26.58 -24.48 17.55
C GLY A 94 26.66 -22.96 17.41
N LEU A 95 27.16 -22.23 18.42
CA LEU A 95 27.17 -20.76 18.45
C LEU A 95 27.93 -20.12 17.27
N LYS A 96 29.01 -20.74 16.80
CA LYS A 96 29.84 -20.25 15.67
C LYS A 96 29.48 -20.87 14.33
N HIS A 97 28.46 -21.73 14.28
CA HIS A 97 28.03 -22.37 13.06
C HIS A 97 27.51 -21.35 12.05
N LYS A 98 27.81 -21.59 10.78
CA LYS A 98 27.17 -20.93 9.65
C LYS A 98 26.52 -21.99 8.79
N SER A 99 25.27 -21.77 8.42
CA SER A 99 24.55 -22.68 7.52
C SER A 99 25.25 -22.74 6.15
N SER A 100 24.79 -23.64 5.28
CA SER A 100 25.22 -23.66 3.86
C SER A 100 24.94 -22.35 3.12
N SER A 101 23.91 -21.59 3.54
CA SER A 101 23.61 -20.25 3.03
C SER A 101 24.41 -19.14 3.74
N GLY A 102 25.28 -19.47 4.69
CA GLY A 102 26.10 -18.50 5.43
C GLY A 102 25.38 -17.83 6.61
N GLU A 103 24.18 -18.28 6.96
CA GLU A 103 23.36 -17.70 8.04
C GLU A 103 23.98 -18.05 9.42
N SER A 104 24.15 -17.03 10.26
CA SER A 104 24.53 -17.21 11.67
C SER A 104 23.30 -17.43 12.56
N CYS A 105 23.51 -17.87 13.81
CA CYS A 105 22.43 -17.94 14.81
C CYS A 105 21.79 -16.56 15.07
N LEU A 106 22.59 -15.48 15.06
CA LEU A 106 22.08 -14.10 15.15
C LEU A 106 21.23 -13.73 13.93
N TYR A 107 21.59 -14.20 12.73
CA TYR A 107 20.80 -13.94 11.52
C TYR A 107 19.41 -14.57 11.64
N ILE A 108 19.33 -15.85 12.05
CA ILE A 108 18.05 -16.54 12.22
C ILE A 108 17.20 -15.88 13.31
N ALA A 109 17.80 -15.54 14.47
CA ALA A 109 17.09 -14.83 15.54
C ALA A 109 16.55 -13.47 15.08
N ALA A 110 17.35 -12.71 14.31
CA ALA A 110 16.95 -11.42 13.74
C ALA A 110 15.86 -11.56 12.67
N GLN A 111 15.91 -12.62 11.85
CA GLN A 111 14.87 -12.93 10.85
C GLN A 111 13.53 -13.24 11.51
N LEU A 112 13.53 -13.98 12.62
CA LEU A 112 12.32 -14.33 13.38
C LEU A 112 11.77 -13.15 14.18
N GLY A 113 12.53 -12.08 14.38
CA GLY A 113 12.12 -10.94 15.20
C GLY A 113 12.15 -11.20 16.71
N ARG A 114 12.85 -12.26 17.13
CA ARG A 114 12.94 -12.73 18.52
C ARG A 114 14.06 -11.98 19.27
N ASP A 115 13.70 -10.89 19.93
CA ASP A 115 14.65 -10.05 20.67
C ASP A 115 15.17 -10.75 21.94
N ASP A 116 14.38 -11.66 22.51
CA ASP A 116 14.76 -12.56 23.60
C ASP A 116 15.93 -13.49 23.19
N TYR A 117 15.89 -14.07 22.00
CA TYR A 117 17.00 -14.88 21.48
C TYR A 117 18.26 -14.05 21.25
N LEU A 118 18.14 -12.82 20.75
CA LEU A 118 19.29 -11.93 20.61
C LEU A 118 19.90 -11.56 21.97
N ARG A 119 19.09 -11.27 22.99
CA ARG A 119 19.58 -10.99 24.35
C ARG A 119 20.33 -12.19 24.96
N LEU A 120 19.92 -13.41 24.63
CA LEU A 120 20.59 -14.63 25.06
C LEU A 120 21.91 -14.86 24.31
N LEU A 121 21.92 -14.62 22.99
CA LEU A 121 23.05 -14.94 22.11
C LEU A 121 24.16 -13.88 22.13
N LEU A 122 23.82 -12.58 22.09
CA LEU A 122 24.79 -11.49 21.98
C LEU A 122 25.90 -11.52 23.06
N PRO A 123 25.61 -11.76 24.36
CA PRO A 123 26.64 -11.82 25.39
C PRO A 123 27.63 -12.97 25.21
N MET A 124 27.23 -14.03 24.49
CA MET A 124 28.01 -15.26 24.31
C MET A 124 28.85 -15.24 23.03
N LEU A 125 28.67 -14.22 22.18
CA LEU A 125 29.26 -14.14 20.84
C LEU A 125 30.23 -12.96 20.70
N GLY A 126 31.24 -13.12 19.85
CA GLY A 126 32.17 -12.05 19.49
C GLY A 126 31.65 -11.17 18.34
N SER A 127 32.31 -10.02 18.13
CA SER A 127 31.99 -9.04 17.07
C SER A 127 31.91 -9.64 15.66
N ASP A 128 32.67 -10.69 15.38
CA ASP A 128 32.74 -11.34 14.06
C ASP A 128 31.40 -11.90 13.58
N LEU A 129 30.52 -12.31 14.50
CA LEU A 129 29.20 -12.88 14.17
C LEU A 129 28.10 -11.82 14.05
N ILE A 130 28.28 -10.66 14.69
CA ILE A 130 27.34 -9.52 14.57
C ILE A 130 27.35 -8.99 13.13
N GLY A 131 28.53 -8.94 12.51
CA GLY A 131 28.71 -8.54 11.11
C GLY A 131 28.70 -9.68 10.09
N ALA A 132 28.38 -10.92 10.50
CA ALA A 132 28.41 -12.07 9.60
C ALA A 132 27.27 -11.99 8.57
N ALA A 133 27.64 -11.75 7.32
CA ALA A 133 26.71 -11.71 6.20
C ALA A 133 26.40 -13.12 5.68
N GLU A 134 25.16 -13.35 5.28
CA GLU A 134 24.78 -14.54 4.50
C GLU A 134 25.29 -14.46 3.05
N SER A 135 25.32 -15.58 2.36
CA SER A 135 26.05 -15.75 1.09
C SER A 135 25.31 -15.20 -0.14
N ALA A 136 23.99 -15.23 -0.17
CA ALA A 136 23.15 -14.91 -1.33
C ALA A 136 23.00 -13.39 -1.57
N CYS A 137 22.66 -12.61 -0.53
CA CYS A 137 22.41 -11.17 -0.63
C CYS A 137 23.44 -10.32 0.13
N GLN A 138 24.38 -10.95 0.86
CA GLN A 138 25.30 -10.29 1.79
C GLN A 138 24.61 -9.60 2.96
N TRP A 139 23.44 -10.09 3.37
CA TRP A 139 22.67 -9.54 4.49
C TRP A 139 23.25 -9.98 5.84
N THR A 140 23.54 -9.02 6.70
CA THR A 140 23.89 -9.24 8.11
C THR A 140 22.62 -9.44 8.96
N PRO A 141 22.74 -9.87 10.23
CA PRO A 141 21.62 -9.87 11.17
C PRO A 141 20.88 -8.52 11.22
N LEU A 142 21.62 -7.40 11.15
CA LEU A 142 21.01 -6.07 11.12
C LEU A 142 20.18 -5.86 9.84
N PHE A 143 20.70 -6.26 8.68
CA PHE A 143 19.97 -6.17 7.41
C PHE A 143 18.65 -6.93 7.44
N ILE A 144 18.67 -8.21 7.86
CA ILE A 144 17.45 -9.01 7.84
C ILE A 144 16.41 -8.48 8.83
N SER A 145 16.82 -7.99 10.01
CA SER A 145 15.89 -7.31 10.93
C SER A 145 15.23 -6.06 10.32
N CYS A 146 15.97 -5.32 9.49
CA CYS A 146 15.46 -4.15 8.77
C CYS A 146 14.53 -4.51 7.61
N VAL A 147 14.84 -5.60 6.91
CA VAL A 147 14.04 -6.14 5.81
C VAL A 147 12.68 -6.67 6.30
N GLU A 148 12.67 -7.34 7.46
CA GLU A 148 11.46 -7.92 8.06
C GLU A 148 10.70 -6.93 8.98
N GLY A 149 11.27 -5.75 9.24
CA GLY A 149 10.61 -4.69 10.02
C GLY A 149 10.67 -4.84 11.55
N HIS A 150 11.60 -5.65 12.06
CA HIS A 150 11.70 -6.00 13.49
C HIS A 150 12.49 -4.95 14.30
N ILE A 151 11.81 -3.86 14.69
CA ILE A 151 12.39 -2.69 15.38
C ILE A 151 13.24 -3.07 16.61
N SER A 152 12.72 -3.94 17.49
CA SER A 152 13.41 -4.32 18.74
C SER A 152 14.72 -5.04 18.45
N THR A 153 14.72 -5.96 17.48
CA THR A 153 15.92 -6.71 17.09
C THR A 153 16.96 -5.82 16.42
N ALA A 154 16.53 -4.92 15.51
CA ALA A 154 17.42 -3.96 14.86
C ALA A 154 18.10 -3.05 15.89
N ARG A 155 17.35 -2.56 16.90
CA ARG A 155 17.89 -1.75 17.99
C ARG A 155 18.95 -2.52 18.80
N LEU A 156 18.67 -3.75 19.21
CA LEU A 156 19.64 -4.56 19.95
C LEU A 156 20.93 -4.80 19.16
N LEU A 157 20.83 -5.02 17.85
CA LEU A 157 21.99 -5.23 16.99
C LEU A 157 22.81 -3.94 16.83
N LEU A 158 22.15 -2.78 16.69
CA LEU A 158 22.82 -1.48 16.68
C LEU A 158 23.53 -1.19 18.02
N ASP A 159 22.86 -1.45 19.14
CA ASP A 159 23.43 -1.28 20.48
C ASP A 159 24.64 -2.22 20.71
N ALA A 160 24.63 -3.39 20.07
CA ALA A 160 25.75 -4.33 20.08
C ALA A 160 26.90 -3.97 19.12
N GLY A 161 26.81 -2.83 18.41
CA GLY A 161 27.86 -2.34 17.53
C GLY A 161 27.81 -2.89 16.09
N ALA A 162 26.64 -3.32 15.61
CA ALA A 162 26.47 -3.69 14.21
C ALA A 162 26.74 -2.51 13.27
N ASP A 163 27.53 -2.73 12.22
CA ASP A 163 27.85 -1.71 11.22
C ASP A 163 26.63 -1.40 10.33
N SER A 164 26.12 -0.18 10.47
CA SER A 164 24.98 0.35 9.72
C SER A 164 25.35 0.88 8.32
N THR A 165 26.65 1.03 8.03
CA THR A 165 27.14 1.55 6.74
C THR A 165 27.40 0.48 5.71
N ARG A 166 27.37 -0.80 6.12
CA ARG A 166 27.55 -1.94 5.22
C ARG A 166 26.48 -1.94 4.14
N LEU A 167 26.89 -2.33 2.94
CA LEU A 167 26.02 -2.44 1.77
C LEU A 167 25.72 -3.91 1.46
N ASP A 168 24.51 -4.16 0.99
CA ASP A 168 24.15 -5.45 0.40
C ASP A 168 24.72 -5.63 -1.02
N TYR A 169 24.42 -6.76 -1.65
CA TYR A 169 24.83 -7.04 -3.03
C TYR A 169 24.33 -6.00 -4.05
N LEU A 170 23.17 -5.38 -3.79
CA LEU A 170 22.57 -4.33 -4.64
C LEU A 170 23.08 -2.92 -4.29
N ARG A 171 24.04 -2.83 -3.38
CA ARG A 171 24.63 -1.59 -2.87
C ARG A 171 23.65 -0.71 -2.10
N TRP A 172 22.69 -1.32 -1.42
CA TRP A 172 21.75 -0.65 -0.52
C TRP A 172 22.18 -0.81 0.92
N THR A 173 21.89 0.20 1.75
CA THR A 173 22.06 0.13 3.19
C THR A 173 20.89 -0.62 3.84
N ALA A 174 21.04 -1.01 5.11
CA ALA A 174 19.95 -1.59 5.89
C ALA A 174 18.79 -0.60 6.07
N GLN A 175 19.11 0.69 6.28
CA GLN A 175 18.12 1.77 6.38
C GLN A 175 17.32 1.94 5.09
N GLU A 176 17.98 1.93 3.92
CA GLU A 176 17.31 2.04 2.62
C GLU A 176 16.35 0.87 2.37
N ASN A 177 16.76 -0.35 2.73
CA ASN A 177 15.90 -1.53 2.63
C ASN A 177 14.66 -1.41 3.55
N ALA A 178 14.84 -0.96 4.79
CA ALA A 178 13.71 -0.71 5.70
C ALA A 178 12.74 0.34 5.14
N ALA A 179 13.26 1.49 4.69
CA ALA A 179 12.44 2.56 4.13
C ALA A 179 11.71 2.12 2.85
N PHE A 180 12.39 1.42 1.94
CA PHE A 180 11.82 0.93 0.69
C PHE A 180 10.66 -0.07 0.91
N ARG A 181 10.74 -0.86 2.00
CA ARG A 181 9.72 -1.84 2.40
C ARG A 181 8.63 -1.28 3.32
N GLY A 182 8.66 0.03 3.61
CA GLY A 182 7.66 0.69 4.44
C GLY A 182 7.90 0.54 5.95
N HIS A 183 9.04 -0.01 6.37
CA HIS A 183 9.43 -0.11 7.78
C HIS A 183 10.14 1.16 8.27
N LEU A 184 9.52 2.34 8.04
CA LEU A 184 10.03 3.64 8.49
C LEU A 184 10.47 3.66 9.97
N PRO A 185 9.71 3.10 10.93
CA PRO A 185 10.17 2.93 12.32
C PRO A 185 11.58 2.37 12.52
N VAL A 186 11.94 1.39 11.70
CA VAL A 186 13.27 0.76 11.78
C VAL A 186 14.29 1.68 11.14
N ALA A 187 13.93 2.31 10.02
CA ALA A 187 14.78 3.28 9.33
C ALA A 187 15.08 4.53 10.19
N GLU A 188 14.15 4.93 11.07
CA GLU A 188 14.30 6.03 12.05
C GLU A 188 15.29 5.70 13.17
N LEU A 189 15.63 4.42 13.41
CA LEU A 189 16.66 4.04 14.40
C LEU A 189 18.06 4.50 13.99
N PHE A 190 18.27 4.69 12.70
CA PHE A 190 19.54 5.12 12.14
C PHE A 190 19.63 6.64 12.22
N SER A 191 20.80 7.17 12.56
CA SER A 191 21.07 8.60 12.31
C SER A 191 20.83 8.88 10.83
N ALA A 192 20.14 9.98 10.51
CA ALA A 192 19.95 10.41 9.12
C ALA A 192 21.29 10.31 8.38
N ILE A 193 21.33 9.55 7.28
CA ILE A 193 22.56 9.38 6.50
C ILE A 193 22.98 10.77 6.06
N ASN A 194 24.02 11.32 6.70
CA ASN A 194 24.64 12.53 6.24
C ASN A 194 25.04 12.30 4.79
N ALA A 195 24.58 13.18 3.90
CA ALA A 195 24.89 13.24 2.48
C ALA A 195 26.41 13.36 2.17
N THR A 196 27.28 13.24 3.17
CA THR A 196 28.73 13.13 3.08
C THR A 196 29.25 11.70 2.88
N LEU A 197 28.43 10.66 3.06
CA LEU A 197 28.72 9.39 2.40
C LEU A 197 28.50 9.62 0.90
N LYS A 198 29.55 10.07 0.21
CA LYS A 198 29.69 9.95 -1.25
C LYS A 198 29.72 8.45 -1.59
N LEU A 199 28.59 7.78 -1.47
CA LEU A 199 28.33 6.54 -2.17
C LEU A 199 28.19 6.94 -3.64
N SER A 200 29.33 7.06 -4.33
CA SER A 200 29.40 7.29 -5.77
C SER A 200 28.92 6.05 -6.49
N CYS A 201 27.63 5.75 -6.41
CA CYS A 201 27.04 4.58 -7.01
C CYS A 201 25.72 4.97 -7.62
N SER A 202 25.76 5.21 -8.93
CA SER A 202 24.61 5.11 -9.80
C SER A 202 23.74 3.91 -9.40
N PRO A 203 22.40 4.02 -9.45
CA PRO A 203 21.51 2.91 -9.14
C PRO A 203 21.94 1.66 -9.95
N PRO A 204 21.86 0.46 -9.38
CA PRO A 204 22.32 -0.75 -10.05
C PRO A 204 21.61 -0.90 -11.41
N ARG A 205 22.39 -0.85 -12.50
CA ARG A 205 21.88 -1.02 -13.88
C ARG A 205 21.30 -2.41 -14.14
N ASN A 206 21.60 -3.39 -13.29
CA ASN A 206 21.29 -4.80 -13.50
C ASN A 206 20.51 -5.36 -12.30
N HIS A 207 19.23 -5.00 -12.16
CA HIS A 207 18.32 -5.99 -11.63
C HIS A 207 18.15 -7.07 -12.70
N PRO A 208 18.23 -8.38 -12.38
CA PRO A 208 17.75 -9.39 -13.31
C PRO A 208 16.32 -9.00 -13.63
N GLN A 209 16.08 -8.61 -14.89
CA GLN A 209 14.73 -8.41 -15.38
C GLN A 209 14.04 -9.76 -15.20
N ARG A 210 13.27 -9.87 -14.12
CA ARG A 210 12.23 -10.89 -14.03
C ARG A 210 11.46 -10.71 -15.34
N LYS A 211 11.44 -11.77 -16.18
CA LYS A 211 10.80 -11.75 -17.51
C LYS A 211 9.53 -10.92 -17.39
N LYS A 212 9.34 -9.94 -18.28
CA LYS A 212 8.10 -9.15 -18.38
C LYS A 212 6.94 -10.08 -18.07
N SER A 213 6.32 -9.93 -16.89
CA SER A 213 5.03 -10.57 -16.66
C SER A 213 4.16 -10.07 -17.79
N SER A 214 3.55 -11.03 -18.50
CA SER A 214 2.70 -10.86 -19.69
C SER A 214 2.18 -9.43 -19.84
N SER A 215 2.53 -8.82 -20.97
CA SER A 215 1.94 -7.55 -21.41
C SER A 215 0.43 -7.55 -21.16
N PHE A 216 -0.02 -6.44 -20.59
CA PHE A 216 -1.41 -6.03 -20.47
C PHE A 216 -2.15 -6.15 -21.81
N GLU A 217 -2.74 -7.31 -22.12
CA GLU A 217 -3.75 -7.41 -23.16
C GLU A 217 -5.11 -7.12 -22.53
N VAL A 218 -5.31 -5.85 -22.16
CA VAL A 218 -6.62 -5.35 -21.81
C VAL A 218 -7.34 -5.03 -23.12
N ASN A 219 -8.41 -5.77 -23.41
CA ASN A 219 -9.25 -5.47 -24.57
C ASN A 219 -10.02 -4.18 -24.28
N SER A 220 -9.67 -3.09 -24.96
CA SER A 220 -10.26 -1.76 -24.76
C SER A 220 -11.77 -1.72 -25.05
N GLY A 221 -12.28 -2.62 -25.90
CA GLY A 221 -13.70 -2.68 -26.27
C GLY A 221 -14.59 -3.58 -25.41
N GLN A 222 -14.07 -4.17 -24.32
CA GLN A 222 -14.81 -5.10 -23.47
C GLN A 222 -14.65 -4.75 -21.99
N ALA A 223 -15.57 -5.22 -21.16
CA ALA A 223 -15.41 -5.12 -19.72
C ALA A 223 -14.30 -6.08 -19.26
N ASN A 224 -13.52 -5.67 -18.25
CA ASN A 224 -12.42 -6.46 -17.73
C ASN A 224 -12.69 -6.76 -16.25
N ILE A 225 -12.63 -8.03 -15.88
CA ILE A 225 -12.70 -8.48 -14.48
C ILE A 225 -11.27 -8.73 -14.01
N ILE A 226 -10.90 -8.06 -12.94
CA ILE A 226 -9.57 -8.17 -12.32
C ILE A 226 -9.76 -8.86 -10.99
N LEU A 227 -9.03 -9.96 -10.78
CA LEU A 227 -9.10 -10.79 -9.59
C LEU A 227 -7.75 -10.81 -8.87
N TYR A 228 -7.79 -10.69 -7.55
CA TYR A 228 -6.66 -10.86 -6.66
C TYR A 228 -6.96 -11.99 -5.69
N LEU A 229 -6.06 -12.98 -5.59
CA LEU A 229 -6.23 -14.10 -4.69
C LEU A 229 -5.74 -13.74 -3.29
N GLY A 230 -6.66 -13.58 -2.34
CA GLY A 230 -6.39 -13.23 -0.94
C GLY A 230 -6.90 -11.84 -0.55
N GLY A 231 -6.68 -11.49 0.71
CA GLY A 231 -7.03 -10.18 1.26
C GLY A 231 -5.99 -9.12 0.95
N LEU A 232 -6.41 -8.04 0.28
CA LEU A 232 -5.58 -6.86 -0.02
C LEU A 232 -5.51 -5.87 1.15
N GLN A 233 -6.38 -6.02 2.15
CA GLN A 233 -6.42 -5.17 3.34
C GLN A 233 -5.93 -5.92 4.58
N GLU A 234 -5.16 -5.24 5.41
CA GLU A 234 -4.80 -5.77 6.73
C GLU A 234 -5.95 -5.62 7.72
N ARG A 235 -6.55 -6.74 8.14
CA ARG A 235 -7.52 -6.81 9.23
C ARG A 235 -6.86 -7.43 10.46
N LYS A 236 -7.06 -6.82 11.64
CA LYS A 236 -6.53 -7.30 12.93
C LYS A 236 -7.05 -8.69 13.36
N LEU A 237 -8.03 -9.25 12.65
CA LEU A 237 -8.66 -10.53 12.94
C LEU A 237 -8.22 -11.55 11.88
N SER A 238 -7.36 -12.47 12.31
CA SER A 238 -6.78 -13.63 11.61
C SER A 238 -5.90 -13.37 10.37
N LYS A 239 -4.79 -14.12 10.27
CA LYS A 239 -4.07 -14.35 9.02
C LYS A 239 -5.05 -15.02 8.07
N SER A 240 -5.81 -14.24 7.29
CA SER A 240 -6.73 -14.77 6.29
C SER A 240 -5.91 -15.51 5.23
N SER A 241 -5.85 -16.84 5.35
CA SER A 241 -5.22 -17.68 4.34
C SER A 241 -6.07 -17.60 3.08
N THR A 242 -5.45 -17.23 1.95
CA THR A 242 -6.09 -17.16 0.63
C THR A 242 -6.90 -18.41 0.29
N LEU A 243 -6.44 -19.56 0.78
CA LEU A 243 -7.13 -20.83 0.72
C LEU A 243 -6.95 -21.54 2.06
N ASP A 244 -8.03 -21.69 2.82
CA ASP A 244 -8.05 -22.48 4.06
C ASP A 244 -8.47 -23.92 3.74
N LEU A 245 -7.50 -24.84 3.63
CA LEU A 245 -7.74 -26.28 3.48
C LEU A 245 -7.21 -27.00 4.74
N PRO A 246 -8.02 -27.85 5.40
CA PRO A 246 -7.59 -28.54 6.62
C PRO A 246 -6.48 -29.57 6.32
N GLY A 247 -5.31 -29.39 6.96
CA GLY A 247 -4.27 -30.40 7.24
C GLY A 247 -3.72 -31.26 6.09
N THR A 248 -2.42 -31.11 5.76
CA THR A 248 -1.60 -31.97 4.87
C THR A 248 -2.04 -32.16 3.40
N LEU A 249 -3.23 -31.70 3.00
CA LEU A 249 -3.74 -31.79 1.63
C LEU A 249 -3.16 -30.75 0.63
N GLY A 250 -2.34 -29.81 1.09
CA GLY A 250 -1.92 -28.67 0.26
C GLY A 250 -0.91 -28.99 -0.84
N HIS A 251 -0.08 -30.03 -0.69
CA HIS A 251 1.02 -30.28 -1.63
C HIS A 251 0.56 -31.12 -2.83
N GLY A 252 0.70 -30.55 -4.03
CA GLY A 252 0.38 -31.24 -5.28
C GLY A 252 -1.07 -31.08 -5.73
N LEU A 253 -1.79 -30.05 -5.28
CA LEU A 253 -3.09 -29.66 -5.83
C LEU A 253 -2.95 -28.46 -6.78
N VAL A 254 -3.83 -28.39 -7.77
CA VAL A 254 -3.92 -27.29 -8.74
C VAL A 254 -5.27 -26.59 -8.57
N LEU A 255 -5.24 -25.28 -8.36
CA LEU A 255 -6.40 -24.40 -8.40
C LEU A 255 -6.55 -23.85 -9.82
N ASN A 256 -7.63 -24.22 -10.50
CA ASN A 256 -8.02 -23.68 -11.80
C ASN A 256 -9.13 -22.64 -11.62
N ILE A 257 -8.90 -21.45 -12.15
CA ILE A 257 -9.78 -20.28 -12.04
C ILE A 257 -10.25 -19.92 -13.44
N SER A 258 -11.57 -19.87 -13.63
CA SER A 258 -12.18 -19.55 -14.92
C SER A 258 -13.40 -18.65 -14.72
N ILE A 259 -13.76 -17.92 -15.77
CA ILE A 259 -15.01 -17.14 -15.82
C ILE A 259 -15.86 -17.69 -16.96
N LYS A 260 -17.14 -17.97 -16.71
CA LYS A 260 -18.05 -18.63 -17.67
C LYS A 260 -18.11 -17.97 -19.06
N GLU A 261 -17.92 -16.65 -19.13
CA GLU A 261 -17.93 -15.87 -20.39
C GLU A 261 -16.56 -15.71 -21.06
N SER A 262 -15.48 -16.09 -20.39
CA SER A 262 -14.12 -15.95 -20.90
C SER A 262 -13.56 -17.33 -21.27
N PRO A 263 -12.93 -17.48 -22.45
CA PRO A 263 -12.25 -18.72 -22.81
C PRO A 263 -10.97 -18.94 -21.99
N ALA A 264 -10.50 -17.92 -21.25
CA ALA A 264 -9.30 -18.00 -20.45
C ALA A 264 -9.54 -18.75 -19.14
N SER A 265 -8.68 -19.72 -18.86
CA SER A 265 -8.54 -20.36 -17.55
C SER A 265 -7.12 -20.16 -17.05
N ILE A 266 -6.96 -19.95 -15.75
CA ILE A 266 -5.66 -19.73 -15.12
C ILE A 266 -5.47 -20.75 -14.01
N GLU A 267 -4.32 -21.42 -14.03
CA GLU A 267 -3.98 -22.43 -13.05
C GLU A 267 -2.90 -21.93 -12.07
N ARG A 268 -3.05 -22.33 -10.81
CA ARG A 268 -2.13 -22.01 -9.71
C ARG A 268 -1.88 -23.25 -8.87
N MET A 269 -0.61 -23.52 -8.58
CA MET A 269 -0.23 -24.60 -7.67
C MET A 269 -0.57 -24.23 -6.22
N VAL A 270 -1.09 -25.19 -5.47
CA VAL A 270 -1.35 -25.07 -4.03
C VAL A 270 -0.15 -25.66 -3.27
N PRO A 271 0.26 -25.08 -2.12
CA PRO A 271 -0.31 -23.87 -1.51
C PRO A 271 0.14 -22.58 -2.21
N LEU A 272 -0.72 -21.56 -2.15
CA LEU A 272 -0.46 -20.26 -2.78
C LEU A 272 0.57 -19.51 -1.94
N PHE A 273 1.81 -19.47 -2.43
CA PHE A 273 2.95 -18.84 -1.72
C PHE A 273 3.18 -17.37 -2.10
N ASN A 274 2.44 -16.84 -3.07
CA ASN A 274 2.66 -15.48 -3.58
C ASN A 274 1.89 -14.44 -2.76
N ASP A 275 2.50 -13.26 -2.62
CA ASP A 275 1.83 -12.07 -2.10
C ASP A 275 0.60 -11.77 -2.98
N PRO A 276 -0.61 -11.65 -2.40
CA PRO A 276 -1.84 -11.34 -3.14
C PRO A 276 -1.71 -10.13 -4.06
N VAL A 277 -0.81 -9.18 -3.74
CA VAL A 277 -0.65 -7.95 -4.51
C VAL A 277 -0.08 -8.19 -5.92
N ASP A 278 0.86 -9.13 -6.06
CA ASP A 278 1.58 -9.36 -7.33
C ASP A 278 0.86 -10.37 -8.24
N ASP A 279 -0.14 -11.11 -7.75
CA ASP A 279 -0.87 -12.16 -8.50
C ASP A 279 -2.27 -11.68 -8.93
N SER A 280 -2.31 -10.67 -9.82
CA SER A 280 -3.56 -10.23 -10.45
C SER A 280 -3.90 -11.10 -11.66
N LEU A 281 -5.16 -11.50 -11.76
CA LEU A 281 -5.71 -12.23 -12.89
C LEU A 281 -6.69 -11.33 -13.65
N VAL A 282 -6.57 -11.24 -14.97
CA VAL A 282 -7.43 -10.37 -15.79
C VAL A 282 -8.20 -11.21 -16.79
N PHE A 283 -9.51 -11.00 -16.84
CA PHE A 283 -10.42 -11.70 -17.74
C PHE A 283 -11.29 -10.70 -18.50
N ALA A 284 -11.23 -10.70 -19.82
CA ALA A 284 -12.15 -9.94 -20.66
C ALA A 284 -13.52 -10.63 -20.70
N VAL A 285 -14.59 -9.86 -20.52
CA VAL A 285 -15.98 -10.32 -20.55
C VAL A 285 -16.88 -9.36 -21.32
N LYS A 286 -17.96 -9.88 -21.90
CA LYS A 286 -18.93 -9.08 -22.65
C LYS A 286 -20.03 -8.54 -21.74
N HIS A 287 -20.56 -9.39 -20.86
CA HIS A 287 -21.66 -9.03 -19.96
C HIS A 287 -21.24 -9.30 -18.51
N PRO A 288 -20.59 -8.33 -17.83
CA PRO A 288 -20.07 -8.56 -16.49
C PRO A 288 -21.16 -8.93 -15.45
N ALA A 289 -22.42 -8.56 -15.69
CA ALA A 289 -23.54 -8.93 -14.81
C ALA A 289 -23.87 -10.44 -14.85
N GLU A 290 -23.70 -11.11 -15.99
CA GLU A 290 -24.02 -12.54 -16.13
C GLU A 290 -22.82 -13.46 -15.83
N ALA A 291 -21.65 -12.86 -15.63
CA ALA A 291 -20.42 -13.57 -15.37
C ALA A 291 -20.41 -14.24 -13.98
N ALA A 292 -19.94 -15.49 -13.97
CA ALA A 292 -19.70 -16.27 -12.76
C ALA A 292 -18.22 -16.68 -12.72
N ILE A 293 -17.59 -16.50 -11.56
CA ILE A 293 -16.22 -16.96 -11.31
C ILE A 293 -16.30 -18.36 -10.72
N ILE A 294 -15.52 -19.27 -11.29
CA ILE A 294 -15.50 -20.69 -10.94
C ILE A 294 -14.09 -21.04 -10.48
N PHE A 295 -13.99 -21.57 -9.27
CA PHE A 295 -12.77 -22.09 -8.64
C PHE A 295 -12.84 -23.61 -8.58
N ASN A 296 -11.93 -24.30 -9.26
CA ASN A 296 -11.86 -25.75 -9.30
C ASN A 296 -10.56 -26.24 -8.69
N ILE A 297 -10.62 -27.14 -7.70
CA ILE A 297 -9.45 -27.82 -7.16
C ILE A 297 -9.29 -29.18 -7.84
N ARG A 298 -8.09 -29.43 -8.37
CA ARG A 298 -7.70 -30.66 -9.06
C ARG A 298 -6.45 -31.26 -8.43
N LYS A 299 -6.25 -32.57 -8.60
CA LYS A 299 -5.01 -33.25 -8.21
C LYS A 299 -3.94 -33.01 -9.27
N GLY A 300 -2.74 -32.61 -8.85
CA GLY A 300 -1.59 -32.36 -9.72
C GLY A 300 -0.87 -33.64 -10.14
N ASP A 301 -0.09 -33.56 -11.23
CA ASP A 301 0.57 -34.70 -11.86
C ASP A 301 1.56 -35.41 -10.93
N THR A 302 1.18 -36.59 -10.45
CA THR A 302 2.10 -37.63 -10.00
C THR A 302 1.67 -38.93 -10.68
N GLU A 303 2.52 -39.39 -11.59
CA GLU A 303 2.53 -40.65 -12.34
C GLU A 303 1.34 -41.64 -12.15
N ARG A 304 0.68 -41.92 -13.30
CA ARG A 304 -0.21 -43.05 -13.66
C ARG A 304 -1.72 -42.93 -13.39
N ASP A 305 -2.45 -42.84 -14.51
CA ASP A 305 -3.75 -43.44 -14.87
C ASP A 305 -5.06 -43.01 -14.18
N ASP A 306 -5.12 -41.84 -13.53
CA ASP A 306 -6.43 -41.16 -13.33
C ASP A 306 -6.26 -39.64 -13.48
N HIS A 307 -6.21 -39.22 -14.75
CA HIS A 307 -5.96 -37.84 -15.15
C HIS A 307 -7.14 -36.93 -14.74
N ASP A 308 -6.84 -35.80 -14.10
CA ASP A 308 -7.73 -34.63 -14.00
C ASP A 308 -8.97 -34.79 -13.07
N ALA A 309 -8.85 -35.57 -11.99
CA ALA A 309 -9.94 -35.74 -11.02
C ALA A 309 -10.25 -34.43 -10.26
N LEU A 310 -11.34 -33.76 -10.65
CA LEU A 310 -11.93 -32.63 -9.93
C LEU A 310 -12.29 -33.04 -8.49
N ILE A 311 -11.67 -32.39 -7.51
CA ILE A 311 -11.85 -32.65 -6.08
C ILE A 311 -13.03 -31.84 -5.52
N GLY A 312 -13.11 -30.57 -5.91
CA GLY A 312 -14.16 -29.68 -5.46
C GLY A 312 -14.23 -28.37 -6.23
N THR A 313 -15.39 -27.72 -6.11
CA THR A 313 -15.73 -26.51 -6.86
C THR A 313 -16.34 -25.46 -5.94
N GLY A 314 -15.96 -24.20 -6.14
CA GLY A 314 -16.63 -23.02 -5.60
C GLY A 314 -17.08 -22.12 -6.75
N VAL A 315 -18.29 -21.58 -6.67
CA VAL A 315 -18.85 -20.68 -7.70
C VAL A 315 -19.41 -19.43 -7.03
N THR A 316 -19.23 -18.29 -7.69
CA THR A 316 -19.80 -17.01 -7.25
C THR A 316 -20.27 -16.19 -8.44
N PHE A 317 -21.39 -15.50 -8.26
CA PHE A 317 -22.01 -14.64 -9.27
C PHE A 317 -21.72 -13.18 -8.93
N LEU A 318 -21.34 -12.40 -9.94
CA LEU A 318 -20.96 -11.00 -9.74
C LEU A 318 -22.17 -10.09 -9.49
N ASP A 319 -23.31 -10.34 -10.16
CA ASP A 319 -24.50 -9.47 -10.07
C ASP A 319 -25.29 -9.59 -8.77
N ALA A 320 -25.23 -10.73 -8.08
CA ALA A 320 -25.97 -10.93 -6.82
C ALA A 320 -25.59 -9.92 -5.72
N GLN A 321 -24.48 -9.21 -5.87
CA GLN A 321 -23.99 -8.22 -4.92
C GLN A 321 -24.36 -6.78 -5.28
N THR A 322 -24.50 -6.46 -6.57
CA THR A 322 -24.89 -5.13 -7.08
C THR A 322 -26.39 -4.87 -6.93
N THR A 323 -27.22 -5.91 -6.98
CA THR A 323 -28.69 -5.75 -6.91
C THR A 323 -29.19 -5.26 -5.55
N ILE A 324 -28.45 -5.48 -4.46
CA ILE A 324 -28.86 -5.15 -3.09
C ILE A 324 -28.83 -3.63 -2.83
N LEU A 325 -27.85 -2.93 -3.40
CA LEU A 325 -27.61 -1.49 -3.16
C LEU A 325 -28.21 -0.59 -4.27
N GLY A 326 -28.74 -1.21 -5.33
CA GLY A 326 -29.28 -0.53 -6.51
C GLY A 326 -28.20 -0.17 -7.52
N ALA A 327 -28.61 0.06 -8.77
CA ALA A 327 -27.70 0.19 -9.92
C ALA A 327 -26.72 1.37 -9.87
N ARG A 328 -26.91 2.34 -8.96
CA ARG A 328 -26.06 3.53 -8.84
C ARG A 328 -25.05 3.47 -7.69
N HIS A 329 -25.18 2.48 -6.79
CA HIS A 329 -24.33 2.39 -5.60
C HIS A 329 -23.55 1.08 -5.60
N GLY A 330 -22.34 1.13 -5.04
CA GLY A 330 -21.46 0.01 -4.84
C GLY A 330 -20.95 -0.07 -3.40
N THR A 331 -20.52 -1.26 -3.00
CA THR A 331 -19.82 -1.47 -1.73
C THR A 331 -18.35 -1.08 -1.84
N LEU A 332 -17.78 -0.50 -0.78
CA LEU A 332 -16.34 -0.29 -0.65
C LEU A 332 -15.60 -1.59 -0.27
N LEU A 333 -16.33 -2.60 0.24
CA LEU A 333 -15.79 -3.93 0.58
C LEU A 333 -15.60 -4.76 -0.69
N ARG A 334 -14.34 -5.00 -1.08
CA ARG A 334 -13.97 -5.79 -2.27
C ARG A 334 -13.57 -7.23 -1.96
N GLU A 335 -13.37 -7.56 -0.69
CA GLU A 335 -12.98 -8.90 -0.25
C GLU A 335 -14.21 -9.80 -0.15
N HIS A 336 -14.15 -10.94 -0.84
CA HIS A 336 -15.19 -11.95 -0.87
C HIS A 336 -14.62 -13.31 -0.50
N SER A 337 -15.47 -14.17 0.05
CA SER A 337 -15.09 -15.53 0.41
C SER A 337 -16.11 -16.51 -0.15
N VAL A 338 -15.64 -17.57 -0.78
CA VAL A 338 -16.46 -18.60 -1.40
C VAL A 338 -16.09 -19.97 -0.84
N PRO A 339 -17.05 -20.76 -0.35
CA PRO A 339 -16.80 -22.12 0.08
C PRO A 339 -16.51 -23.02 -1.13
N ILE A 340 -15.51 -23.87 -1.00
CA ILE A 340 -15.25 -24.96 -1.94
C ILE A 340 -15.93 -26.22 -1.42
N LEU A 341 -16.82 -26.78 -2.23
CA LEU A 341 -17.54 -28.01 -1.90
C LEU A 341 -16.90 -29.19 -2.61
N CYS A 342 -16.74 -30.30 -1.89
CA CYS A 342 -16.29 -31.57 -2.45
C CYS A 342 -17.28 -32.07 -3.49
N LYS A 343 -16.79 -32.50 -4.66
CA LYS A 343 -17.59 -32.98 -5.77
C LYS A 343 -18.57 -34.10 -5.37
N ASP A 344 -18.08 -35.10 -4.63
CA ASP A 344 -18.86 -36.31 -4.35
C ASP A 344 -19.67 -36.20 -3.05
N THR A 345 -19.14 -35.51 -2.04
CA THR A 345 -19.73 -35.50 -0.69
C THR A 345 -20.47 -34.20 -0.36
N LEU A 346 -20.31 -33.15 -1.18
CA LEU A 346 -20.77 -31.78 -0.91
C LEU A 346 -20.30 -31.21 0.45
N ARG A 347 -19.31 -31.85 1.09
CA ARG A 347 -18.69 -31.34 2.31
C ARG A 347 -17.82 -30.14 1.98
N LEU A 348 -17.78 -29.19 2.91
CA LEU A 348 -16.88 -28.04 2.83
C LEU A 348 -15.42 -28.54 2.88
N LEU A 349 -14.69 -28.36 1.80
CA LEU A 349 -13.25 -28.62 1.74
C LEU A 349 -12.45 -27.46 2.31
N GLY A 350 -12.93 -26.25 2.11
CA GLY A 350 -12.22 -25.05 2.48
C GLY A 350 -12.91 -23.78 1.99
N THR A 351 -12.30 -22.64 2.27
CA THR A 351 -12.79 -21.34 1.80
C THR A 351 -11.69 -20.64 1.01
N ILE A 352 -12.03 -20.08 -0.15
CA ILE A 352 -11.16 -19.18 -0.91
C ILE A 352 -11.58 -17.75 -0.62
N THR A 353 -10.63 -16.93 -0.20
CA THR A 353 -10.79 -15.48 -0.10
C THR A 353 -10.13 -14.81 -1.30
N PHE A 354 -10.84 -13.90 -1.96
CA PHE A 354 -10.34 -13.16 -3.12
C PHE A 354 -10.99 -11.78 -3.17
N SER A 355 -10.35 -10.86 -3.89
CA SER A 355 -10.90 -9.55 -4.20
C SER A 355 -11.11 -9.39 -5.70
N PHE A 356 -12.15 -8.68 -6.12
CA PHE A 356 -12.39 -8.43 -7.53
C PHE A 356 -12.76 -6.98 -7.84
N LEU A 357 -12.46 -6.57 -9.07
CA LEU A 357 -12.79 -5.26 -9.63
C LEU A 357 -13.31 -5.44 -11.05
N ILE A 358 -14.45 -4.83 -11.35
CA ILE A 358 -15.04 -4.81 -12.70
C ILE A 358 -14.76 -3.44 -13.30
N VAL A 359 -14.05 -3.44 -14.44
CA VAL A 359 -13.76 -2.23 -15.21
C VAL A 359 -14.60 -2.26 -16.48
N GLY A 360 -15.59 -1.38 -16.55
CA GLY A 360 -16.41 -1.19 -17.74
C GLY A 360 -15.65 -0.48 -18.87
N PRO A 361 -16.07 -0.63 -20.13
CA PRO A 361 -15.44 0.07 -21.26
C PRO A 361 -15.73 1.57 -21.21
N TYR A 362 -14.79 2.39 -21.71
CA TYR A 362 -14.93 3.84 -21.83
C TYR A 362 -14.20 4.32 -23.09
N TYR A 363 -14.89 5.09 -23.94
CA TYR A 363 -14.42 5.33 -25.31
C TYR A 363 -13.97 6.77 -25.61
N GLN A 364 -14.28 7.74 -24.75
CA GLN A 364 -14.13 9.17 -25.13
C GLN A 364 -12.66 9.66 -25.10
N LEU A 365 -11.77 8.97 -24.38
CA LEU A 365 -10.36 9.38 -24.18
C LEU A 365 -9.35 8.29 -24.60
N GLU A 366 -9.68 7.54 -25.67
CA GLU A 366 -8.84 6.45 -26.18
C GLU A 366 -7.75 6.90 -27.20
N CYS A 367 -7.69 8.18 -27.57
CA CYS A 367 -6.75 8.68 -28.58
C CYS A 367 -5.28 8.73 -28.09
N PRO A 368 -4.30 8.30 -28.90
CA PRO A 368 -2.93 8.10 -28.43
C PRO A 368 -2.07 9.35 -28.59
N SER A 369 -1.62 9.91 -27.48
CA SER A 369 -0.19 9.92 -27.14
C SER A 369 -0.04 10.62 -25.80
N PRO A 370 0.14 9.87 -24.71
CA PRO A 370 0.58 10.46 -23.47
C PRO A 370 2.03 10.91 -23.65
N SER A 371 2.24 12.07 -24.26
CA SER A 371 3.54 12.71 -24.23
C SER A 371 3.66 13.32 -22.84
N PHE A 372 4.14 12.53 -21.87
CA PHE A 372 4.53 13.02 -20.55
C PHE A 372 5.80 13.87 -20.60
N ARG A 373 6.24 14.29 -21.80
CA ARG A 373 7.41 15.13 -22.02
C ARG A 373 7.41 16.38 -21.15
N TYR A 374 6.23 16.91 -20.80
CA TYR A 374 6.12 18.07 -19.90
C TYR A 374 6.53 17.73 -18.45
N LEU A 375 6.36 16.49 -18.00
CA LEU A 375 6.83 15.98 -16.70
C LEU A 375 8.25 15.43 -16.74
N GLU A 376 8.73 15.00 -17.91
CA GLU A 376 10.08 14.47 -18.13
C GLU A 376 11.12 15.52 -18.54
N ALA A 377 10.70 16.78 -18.69
CA ALA A 377 11.57 17.86 -19.13
C ALA A 377 12.82 17.96 -18.24
N PRO A 378 14.04 17.82 -18.80
CA PRO A 378 15.27 17.77 -18.01
C PRO A 378 15.53 19.12 -17.34
N GLY A 379 15.79 19.10 -16.03
CA GLY A 379 16.29 20.25 -15.27
C GLY A 379 15.24 21.09 -14.53
N SER A 380 13.93 20.87 -14.72
CA SER A 380 12.88 21.61 -13.99
C SER A 380 12.00 20.67 -13.18
N VAL A 381 12.10 20.74 -11.85
CA VAL A 381 11.10 20.11 -10.95
C VAL A 381 9.79 20.86 -11.08
N ARG A 382 8.66 20.14 -11.16
CA ARG A 382 7.33 20.76 -11.19
C ARG A 382 6.83 20.98 -9.78
N LEU A 383 6.63 22.25 -9.44
CA LEU A 383 5.98 22.64 -8.20
C LEU A 383 4.46 22.55 -8.37
N ILE A 384 3.83 21.81 -7.46
CA ILE A 384 2.39 21.63 -7.37
C ILE A 384 1.90 22.29 -6.08
N GLY A 385 0.98 23.25 -6.20
CA GLY A 385 0.35 23.88 -5.06
C GLY A 385 -0.74 23.00 -4.46
N HIS A 386 -0.52 22.48 -3.24
CA HIS A 386 -1.50 21.64 -2.52
C HIS A 386 -2.79 22.44 -2.29
N ARG A 387 -3.93 22.01 -2.86
CA ARG A 387 -5.23 22.73 -2.78
C ARG A 387 -5.18 24.19 -3.24
N GLY A 388 -4.20 24.54 -4.08
CA GLY A 388 -3.85 25.93 -4.40
C GLY A 388 -2.68 26.44 -3.56
N LEU A 389 -2.94 27.36 -2.62
CA LEU A 389 -1.92 27.97 -1.75
C LEU A 389 -1.62 27.20 -0.45
N GLY A 390 -1.90 25.90 -0.44
CA GLY A 390 -1.66 25.04 0.70
C GLY A 390 -2.87 24.83 1.60
N GLN A 391 -2.71 23.85 2.48
CA GLN A 391 -3.66 23.55 3.54
C GLN A 391 -3.77 24.71 4.54
N ASN A 392 -5.02 25.02 4.92
CA ASN A 392 -5.34 26.05 5.89
C ASN A 392 -5.13 25.54 7.32
N SER A 393 -4.62 26.43 8.17
CA SER A 393 -4.21 26.13 9.55
C SER A 393 -4.43 27.33 10.46
N ARG A 394 -4.70 27.09 11.75
CA ARG A 394 -4.92 28.16 12.74
C ARG A 394 -3.72 29.12 12.91
N ASP A 395 -2.51 28.64 12.68
CA ASP A 395 -1.29 29.38 13.04
C ASP A 395 -0.81 30.41 11.99
N ARG A 396 -1.48 30.57 10.84
CA ARG A 396 -1.10 31.62 9.86
C ARG A 396 -2.18 32.67 9.69
N PHE A 397 -1.74 33.92 9.66
CA PHE A 397 -2.58 35.07 9.40
C PHE A 397 -2.85 35.20 7.89
N LEU A 398 -4.12 35.44 7.53
CA LEU A 398 -4.59 35.75 6.18
C LEU A 398 -4.36 34.64 5.13
N GLN A 399 -5.11 33.54 5.21
CA GLN A 399 -5.10 32.46 4.21
C GLN A 399 -6.32 32.56 3.29
N LEU A 400 -6.13 32.25 2.00
CA LEU A 400 -7.23 32.01 1.07
C LEU A 400 -7.84 30.64 1.35
N GLY A 401 -9.12 30.45 1.03
CA GLY A 401 -9.77 29.15 1.15
C GLY A 401 -9.15 28.12 0.21
N GLU A 402 -8.92 26.91 0.71
CA GLU A 402 -8.52 25.73 -0.03
C GLU A 402 -9.52 25.43 -1.15
N ASN A 403 -9.05 24.89 -2.27
CA ASN A 403 -9.89 24.47 -3.40
C ASN A 403 -10.78 25.59 -4.00
N THR A 404 -10.30 26.83 -3.97
CA THR A 404 -10.98 27.98 -4.59
C THR A 404 -10.21 28.50 -5.81
N ILE A 405 -10.93 29.08 -6.77
CA ILE A 405 -10.32 29.70 -7.97
C ILE A 405 -9.30 30.77 -7.57
N GLY A 406 -9.61 31.58 -6.55
CA GLY A 406 -8.69 32.59 -6.02
C GLY A 406 -7.39 31.98 -5.49
N SER A 407 -7.46 30.85 -4.78
CA SER A 407 -6.30 30.11 -4.29
C SER A 407 -5.45 29.55 -5.43
N PHE A 408 -6.08 28.99 -6.46
CA PHE A 408 -5.38 28.46 -7.64
C PHE A 408 -4.63 29.55 -8.41
N PHE A 409 -5.29 30.70 -8.65
CA PHE A 409 -4.69 31.83 -9.33
C PHE A 409 -3.51 32.42 -8.55
N ALA A 410 -3.64 32.50 -7.23
CA ALA A 410 -2.58 33.00 -6.37
C ALA A 410 -1.38 32.03 -6.31
N ALA A 411 -1.61 30.71 -6.35
CA ALA A 411 -0.54 29.71 -6.44
C ALA A 411 0.25 29.81 -7.75
N GLY A 412 -0.43 29.96 -8.90
CA GLY A 412 0.22 30.18 -10.19
C GLY A 412 1.09 31.45 -10.19
N LYS A 413 0.59 32.54 -9.60
CA LYS A 413 1.38 33.78 -9.43
C LYS A 413 2.60 33.64 -8.52
N GLN A 414 2.60 32.66 -7.63
CA GLN A 414 3.74 32.34 -6.75
C GLN A 414 4.71 31.33 -7.36
N GLY A 415 4.50 30.93 -8.63
CA GLY A 415 5.41 30.06 -9.37
C GLY A 415 5.03 28.58 -9.38
N ALA A 416 3.84 28.20 -8.90
CA ALA A 416 3.33 26.85 -9.12
C ALA A 416 3.06 26.61 -10.62
N THR A 417 3.45 25.43 -11.11
CA THR A 417 3.15 24.99 -12.48
C THR A 417 1.86 24.18 -12.57
N PHE A 418 1.51 23.49 -11.49
CA PHE A 418 0.27 22.75 -11.32
C PHE A 418 -0.39 23.13 -10.00
N VAL A 419 -1.71 22.99 -9.91
CA VAL A 419 -2.43 23.02 -8.63
C VAL A 419 -3.11 21.68 -8.42
N GLU A 420 -3.02 21.19 -7.19
CA GLU A 420 -3.70 19.98 -6.77
C GLU A 420 -5.16 20.29 -6.43
N VAL A 421 -6.07 19.49 -6.96
CA VAL A 421 -7.51 19.62 -6.75
C VAL A 421 -8.12 18.29 -6.38
N TYR A 422 -9.06 18.34 -5.44
CA TYR A 422 -9.73 17.16 -4.90
C TYR A 422 -11.10 16.99 -5.53
N VAL A 423 -11.29 15.97 -6.35
CA VAL A 423 -12.53 15.78 -7.10
C VAL A 423 -13.45 14.80 -6.38
N GLN A 424 -14.69 15.24 -6.12
CA GLN A 424 -15.78 14.43 -5.59
C GLN A 424 -17.00 14.48 -6.48
N LEU A 425 -17.93 13.56 -6.29
CA LEU A 425 -19.17 13.50 -7.01
C LEU A 425 -20.36 13.70 -6.06
N THR A 426 -21.27 14.59 -6.43
CA THR A 426 -22.55 14.78 -5.74
C THR A 426 -23.54 13.68 -6.11
N LYS A 427 -24.67 13.63 -5.39
CA LYS A 427 -25.76 12.67 -5.63
C LYS A 427 -26.32 12.69 -7.06
N ASP A 428 -26.30 13.86 -7.68
CA ASP A 428 -26.74 14.14 -9.05
C ASP A 428 -25.64 13.93 -10.10
N LEU A 429 -24.52 13.30 -9.71
CA LEU A 429 -23.39 12.95 -10.56
C LEU A 429 -22.66 14.19 -11.13
N VAL A 430 -22.58 15.27 -10.36
CA VAL A 430 -21.84 16.48 -10.74
C VAL A 430 -20.48 16.50 -10.04
N PRO A 431 -19.35 16.57 -10.77
CA PRO A 431 -18.04 16.67 -10.15
C PRO A 431 -17.83 18.02 -9.47
N VAL A 432 -17.53 18.00 -8.17
CA VAL A 432 -17.27 19.17 -7.32
C VAL A 432 -15.88 19.10 -6.72
N LEU A 433 -15.30 20.27 -6.41
CA LEU A 433 -13.99 20.35 -5.76
C LEU A 433 -14.14 20.49 -4.24
N PHE A 434 -13.85 19.42 -3.52
CA PHE A 434 -13.95 19.39 -2.07
C PHE A 434 -13.06 18.30 -1.46
N HIS A 435 -12.32 18.64 -0.40
CA HIS A 435 -11.39 17.72 0.23
C HIS A 435 -12.07 16.77 1.22
N ASP A 436 -12.95 17.28 2.08
CA ASP A 436 -13.48 16.46 3.17
C ASP A 436 -14.58 15.51 2.68
N TYR A 437 -14.69 14.33 3.28
CA TYR A 437 -15.68 13.33 2.85
C TYR A 437 -17.13 13.71 3.18
N SER A 438 -17.31 14.57 4.19
CA SER A 438 -18.60 15.01 4.70
C SER A 438 -18.75 16.53 4.66
N LEU A 439 -19.94 17.00 4.29
CA LEU A 439 -20.30 18.41 4.24
C LEU A 439 -20.70 18.96 5.62
N SER A 440 -19.72 19.09 6.50
CA SER A 440 -19.92 19.59 7.87
C SER A 440 -20.44 21.03 7.89
N GLU A 441 -20.24 21.82 6.83
CA GLU A 441 -20.72 23.20 6.67
C GLU A 441 -22.24 23.32 6.73
N SER A 442 -22.95 22.23 6.45
CA SER A 442 -24.40 22.14 6.63
C SER A 442 -24.82 22.10 8.11
N GLY A 443 -23.88 21.91 9.04
CA GLY A 443 -24.13 21.66 10.46
C GLY A 443 -24.33 20.17 10.80
N THR A 444 -24.34 19.30 9.81
CA THR A 444 -24.48 17.85 9.94
C THR A 444 -23.40 17.17 9.07
N ASP A 445 -22.83 16.07 9.54
CA ASP A 445 -21.86 15.31 8.75
C ASP A 445 -22.60 14.41 7.73
N VAL A 446 -22.85 14.96 6.55
CA VAL A 446 -23.48 14.24 5.43
C VAL A 446 -22.43 13.96 4.34
N PRO A 447 -22.26 12.71 3.88
CA PRO A 447 -21.34 12.40 2.80
C PRO A 447 -21.65 13.20 1.53
N ILE A 448 -20.63 13.68 0.81
CA ILE A 448 -20.83 14.52 -0.38
C ILE A 448 -21.66 13.81 -1.47
N HIS A 449 -21.49 12.50 -1.61
CA HIS A 449 -22.22 11.69 -2.59
C HIS A 449 -23.72 11.52 -2.27
N ASP A 450 -24.16 11.90 -1.06
CA ASP A 450 -25.58 11.92 -0.67
C ASP A 450 -26.23 13.31 -0.81
N VAL A 451 -25.43 14.34 -1.09
CA VAL A 451 -25.87 15.74 -1.21
C VAL A 451 -26.01 16.10 -2.69
N THR A 452 -27.08 16.82 -3.06
CA THR A 452 -27.24 17.34 -4.43
C THR A 452 -26.36 18.58 -4.65
N LEU A 453 -26.02 18.90 -5.91
CA LEU A 453 -25.27 20.12 -6.22
C LEU A 453 -25.93 21.38 -5.61
N ASP A 454 -27.26 21.51 -5.72
CA ASP A 454 -27.98 22.66 -5.16
C ASP A 454 -27.80 22.78 -3.64
N GLN A 455 -27.85 21.66 -2.92
CA GLN A 455 -27.64 21.62 -1.47
C GLN A 455 -26.18 21.97 -1.12
N PHE A 456 -25.23 21.43 -1.88
CA PHE A 456 -23.80 21.69 -1.72
C PHE A 456 -23.48 23.17 -1.93
N MET A 457 -23.97 23.76 -3.02
CA MET A 457 -23.80 25.18 -3.32
C MET A 457 -24.53 26.08 -2.33
N HIS A 458 -25.69 25.65 -1.81
CA HIS A 458 -26.40 26.39 -0.76
C HIS A 458 -25.56 26.50 0.52
N ALA A 459 -24.92 25.42 0.97
CA ALA A 459 -24.05 25.44 2.15
C ALA A 459 -22.90 26.46 2.02
N SER A 460 -22.37 26.62 0.80
CA SER A 460 -21.37 27.65 0.50
C SER A 460 -21.95 29.07 0.54
N ASN A 461 -23.11 29.26 -0.09
CA ASN A 461 -23.75 30.57 -0.23
C ASN A 461 -24.12 31.20 1.12
N VAL A 462 -24.52 30.38 2.11
CA VAL A 462 -24.81 30.83 3.48
C VAL A 462 -23.57 31.48 4.13
N GLN A 463 -22.37 31.03 3.77
CA GLN A 463 -21.13 31.60 4.27
C GLN A 463 -20.60 32.76 3.38
N SER A 464 -21.05 32.89 2.13
CA SER A 464 -20.53 33.87 1.15
C SER A 464 -20.79 35.34 1.53
N GLN A 465 -19.92 36.24 1.06
CA GLN A 465 -20.03 37.70 1.29
C GLN A 465 -21.34 38.32 0.77
N ARG A 466 -21.99 37.67 -0.20
CA ARG A 466 -23.16 38.19 -0.91
C ARG A 466 -24.50 37.79 -0.26
N GLY A 467 -24.49 36.93 0.77
CA GLY A 467 -25.72 36.36 1.34
C GLY A 467 -26.52 35.55 0.31
N ASN A 468 -27.77 35.21 0.64
CA ASN A 468 -28.69 34.59 -0.31
C ASN A 468 -28.79 35.47 -1.58
N PRO A 469 -28.51 34.94 -2.78
CA PRO A 469 -28.99 35.61 -3.99
C PRO A 469 -30.53 35.66 -3.91
N PRO A 470 -31.18 36.75 -4.37
CA PRO A 470 -32.60 36.65 -4.66
C PRO A 470 -32.76 35.47 -5.62
N SER A 471 -33.66 34.55 -5.28
CA SER A 471 -34.03 33.39 -6.07
C SER A 471 -33.95 33.69 -7.58
N ILE A 472 -33.01 33.05 -8.28
CA ILE A 472 -33.02 33.00 -9.76
C ILE A 472 -34.23 32.20 -10.26
N VAL A 473 -35.00 31.59 -9.35
CA VAL A 473 -36.41 31.27 -9.60
C VAL A 473 -37.24 32.52 -9.31
N GLY A 474 -37.26 33.43 -10.29
CA GLY A 474 -38.36 34.38 -10.40
C GLY A 474 -39.66 33.60 -10.53
N SER A 475 -40.72 34.06 -9.86
CA SER A 475 -42.09 33.62 -10.14
C SER A 475 -42.33 33.54 -11.65
N SER A 476 -43.02 32.48 -12.08
CA SER A 476 -43.47 32.25 -13.46
C SER A 476 -43.88 33.56 -14.15
N GLY A 477 -43.01 34.03 -15.04
CA GLY A 477 -43.24 35.16 -15.92
C GLY A 477 -42.63 34.83 -17.27
N ASN A 478 -43.50 34.70 -18.28
CA ASN A 478 -43.19 34.21 -19.63
C ASN A 478 -41.95 34.87 -20.25
N TYR A 479 -41.01 34.04 -20.71
CA TYR A 479 -39.90 34.45 -21.55
C TYR A 479 -40.39 34.68 -22.99
N THR A 480 -40.25 35.91 -23.48
CA THR A 480 -40.02 36.17 -24.91
C THR A 480 -38.63 36.78 -25.08
N ALA A 481 -37.95 36.35 -26.15
CA ALA A 481 -36.55 36.58 -26.43
C ALA A 481 -36.24 37.97 -26.99
N CYS A 482 -34.94 38.31 -26.90
CA CYS A 482 -34.17 39.33 -27.64
C CYS A 482 -33.81 40.61 -26.86
N GLY A 483 -32.49 40.89 -26.74
CA GLY A 483 -31.96 42.24 -26.54
C GLY A 483 -30.89 42.41 -25.45
N ASP A 484 -29.64 42.63 -25.90
CA ASP A 484 -28.53 43.38 -25.27
C ASP A 484 -28.25 43.27 -23.76
N VAL A 485 -27.18 42.55 -23.40
CA VAL A 485 -26.56 42.61 -22.07
C VAL A 485 -25.37 43.57 -22.10
N HIS A 486 -25.62 44.85 -21.80
CA HIS A 486 -24.56 45.77 -21.38
C HIS A 486 -24.00 45.33 -20.02
N LEU A 487 -22.69 45.05 -19.99
CA LEU A 487 -21.85 44.83 -18.82
C LEU A 487 -22.01 45.98 -17.79
N ARG A 488 -22.90 45.80 -16.80
CA ARG A 488 -22.93 46.65 -15.61
C ARG A 488 -21.83 46.22 -14.65
N ARG A 489 -20.81 47.07 -14.47
CA ARG A 489 -19.83 46.97 -13.38
C ARG A 489 -20.56 46.79 -12.03
N PRO A 490 -20.14 45.82 -11.18
CA PRO A 490 -20.77 45.64 -9.88
C PRO A 490 -20.43 46.84 -8.98
N ARG A 491 -21.47 47.50 -8.44
CA ARG A 491 -21.32 48.56 -7.43
C ARG A 491 -20.76 47.94 -6.14
N SER A 492 -19.77 48.59 -5.55
CA SER A 492 -19.32 48.33 -4.18
C SER A 492 -20.49 48.52 -3.21
N ARG A 493 -20.97 47.43 -2.58
CA ARG A 493 -21.99 47.49 -1.52
C ARG A 493 -21.28 47.46 -0.17
N SER A 494 -21.68 48.34 0.74
CA SER A 494 -21.18 48.39 2.12
C SER A 494 -21.47 47.08 2.85
N VAL A 495 -20.46 46.53 3.54
CA VAL A 495 -20.56 45.34 4.37
C VAL A 495 -21.40 45.68 5.61
N THR A 496 -22.65 45.21 5.68
CA THR A 496 -23.48 45.33 6.89
C THR A 496 -23.31 44.08 7.76
N MET A 497 -23.37 44.25 9.08
CA MET A 497 -23.21 43.18 10.11
C MET A 497 -24.20 42.00 9.96
N ALA A 498 -25.27 42.13 9.18
CA ALA A 498 -26.25 41.08 8.95
C ALA A 498 -25.66 39.83 8.26
N HIS A 499 -24.60 39.99 7.45
CA HIS A 499 -23.92 38.89 6.77
C HIS A 499 -23.00 38.08 7.69
N GLU A 500 -22.62 38.62 8.85
CA GLU A 500 -21.84 37.88 9.86
C GLU A 500 -22.71 36.91 10.64
N LYS A 501 -24.01 37.21 10.80
CA LYS A 501 -24.93 36.36 11.57
C LYS A 501 -25.09 34.96 10.96
N GLY A 502 -25.22 34.85 9.63
CA GLY A 502 -25.31 33.56 8.95
C GLY A 502 -24.03 32.73 9.07
N ALA A 503 -22.86 33.38 8.96
CA ALA A 503 -21.58 32.73 9.17
C ALA A 503 -21.38 32.29 10.64
N GLU A 504 -21.84 33.08 11.60
CA GLU A 504 -21.80 32.75 13.03
C GLU A 504 -22.74 31.58 13.38
N GLU A 505 -23.94 31.54 12.79
CA GLU A 505 -24.88 30.42 12.91
C GLU A 505 -24.29 29.12 12.32
N VAL A 506 -23.67 29.18 11.13
CA VAL A 506 -22.95 28.04 10.54
C VAL A 506 -21.81 27.59 11.45
N ARG A 507 -21.00 28.53 11.97
CA ARG A 507 -19.90 28.23 12.90
C ARG A 507 -20.39 27.57 14.19
N ASN A 508 -21.51 28.03 14.74
CA ASN A 508 -22.09 27.45 15.94
C ASN A 508 -22.60 26.03 15.70
N ARG A 509 -23.21 25.76 14.54
CA ARG A 509 -23.64 24.39 14.18
C ARG A 509 -22.45 23.46 13.93
N MET A 510 -21.40 23.96 13.25
CA MET A 510 -20.18 23.19 12.99
C MET A 510 -19.42 22.76 14.26
N LYS A 511 -19.59 23.44 15.40
CA LYS A 511 -18.94 23.03 16.66
C LYS A 511 -19.27 21.60 17.10
N HIS A 512 -20.35 21.03 16.58
CA HIS A 512 -20.84 19.70 16.93
C HIS A 512 -20.51 18.62 15.90
N THR A 513 -19.78 18.95 14.82
CA THR A 513 -19.40 17.98 13.79
C THR A 513 -18.12 17.23 14.15
N VAL A 514 -17.95 16.04 13.58
CA VAL A 514 -16.81 15.13 13.86
C VAL A 514 -15.47 15.84 13.65
N ASP A 515 -15.34 16.56 12.52
CA ASP A 515 -14.12 17.30 12.19
C ASP A 515 -13.79 18.38 13.21
N TYR A 516 -14.78 19.17 13.63
CA TYR A 516 -14.56 20.26 14.58
C TYR A 516 -14.26 19.73 15.97
N LEU A 517 -14.92 18.65 16.40
CA LEU A 517 -14.63 18.00 17.67
C LEU A 517 -13.21 17.42 17.72
N THR A 518 -12.71 16.92 16.59
CA THR A 518 -11.37 16.31 16.49
C THR A 518 -10.27 17.35 16.34
N LYS A 519 -10.42 18.31 15.41
CA LYS A 519 -9.37 19.28 15.04
C LYS A 519 -9.51 20.60 15.81
N GLY A 520 -10.66 20.85 16.43
CA GLY A 520 -10.98 22.11 17.10
C GLY A 520 -11.35 23.26 16.16
N PHE A 521 -11.21 23.10 14.83
CA PHE A 521 -11.59 24.06 13.79
C PHE A 521 -11.94 23.35 12.48
N LYS A 522 -12.60 24.07 11.57
CA LYS A 522 -12.89 23.62 10.20
C LYS A 522 -12.22 24.57 9.20
N PRO A 523 -11.33 24.08 8.32
CA PRO A 523 -10.80 24.87 7.19
C PRO A 523 -11.91 25.50 6.35
N ASN A 524 -11.60 26.52 5.56
CA ASN A 524 -12.57 27.20 4.68
C ASN A 524 -13.79 27.86 5.37
N THR A 525 -13.77 27.99 6.70
CA THR A 525 -14.83 28.69 7.44
C THR A 525 -14.63 30.20 7.40
N ARG A 526 -15.68 30.94 7.01
CA ARG A 526 -15.64 32.41 7.06
C ARG A 526 -15.47 32.95 8.48
N GLY A 527 -14.58 33.93 8.59
CA GLY A 527 -14.16 34.57 9.84
C GLY A 527 -12.73 34.18 10.21
N ASP A 528 -12.36 32.93 9.97
CA ASP A 528 -11.00 32.44 10.15
C ASP A 528 -10.18 32.56 8.84
N PHE A 529 -10.83 32.41 7.68
CA PHE A 529 -10.19 32.42 6.36
C PHE A 529 -10.92 33.29 5.32
N VAL A 530 -10.22 33.68 4.26
CA VAL A 530 -10.82 34.36 3.09
C VAL A 530 -11.50 33.31 2.22
N GLN A 531 -12.81 33.12 2.45
CA GLN A 531 -13.60 32.12 1.75
C GLN A 531 -14.18 32.66 0.43
N ASP A 532 -14.15 31.81 -0.60
CA ASP A 532 -14.88 31.98 -1.85
C ASP A 532 -15.98 30.91 -1.97
N THR A 533 -16.88 31.04 -2.94
CA THR A 533 -17.91 30.02 -3.16
C THR A 533 -17.30 28.68 -3.57
N PHE A 534 -17.93 27.58 -3.18
CA PHE A 534 -17.58 26.24 -3.66
C PHE A 534 -17.68 26.19 -5.18
N THR A 535 -16.91 25.28 -5.79
CA THR A 535 -16.76 25.25 -7.24
C THR A 535 -16.94 23.85 -7.79
N THR A 536 -17.51 23.78 -8.99
CA THR A 536 -17.56 22.54 -9.77
C THR A 536 -16.25 22.34 -10.54
N LEU A 537 -15.98 21.11 -10.97
CA LEU A 537 -14.84 20.85 -11.85
C LEU A 537 -14.96 21.61 -13.18
N GLU A 538 -16.18 21.73 -13.72
CA GLU A 538 -16.47 22.52 -14.91
C GLU A 538 -16.12 23.99 -14.73
N ASP A 539 -16.56 24.61 -13.62
CA ASP A 539 -16.27 26.02 -13.31
C ASP A 539 -14.77 26.27 -13.27
N VAL A 540 -14.00 25.37 -12.66
CA VAL A 540 -12.56 25.53 -12.51
C VAL A 540 -11.81 25.34 -13.83
N LEU A 541 -12.21 24.36 -14.65
CA LEU A 541 -11.64 24.16 -15.97
C LEU A 541 -11.88 25.35 -16.91
N CYS A 542 -13.03 26.02 -16.79
CA CYS A 542 -13.39 27.18 -17.60
C CYS A 542 -12.77 28.50 -17.10
N ASN A 543 -12.67 28.71 -15.78
CA ASN A 543 -12.31 30.01 -15.21
C ASN A 543 -10.82 30.13 -14.82
N VAL A 544 -10.10 29.03 -14.61
CA VAL A 544 -8.65 29.07 -14.34
C VAL A 544 -7.89 29.21 -15.67
N PRO A 545 -6.85 30.05 -15.75
CA PRO A 545 -6.01 30.19 -16.95
C PRO A 545 -5.51 28.85 -17.52
N ALA A 546 -5.47 28.72 -18.85
CA ALA A 546 -5.18 27.47 -19.56
C ALA A 546 -3.69 27.03 -19.50
N ASP A 547 -2.80 27.96 -19.16
CA ASP A 547 -1.38 27.71 -18.88
C ASP A 547 -1.17 26.97 -17.56
N MET A 548 -2.11 27.06 -16.62
CA MET A 548 -2.04 26.37 -15.34
C MET A 548 -2.51 24.92 -15.47
N GLY A 549 -1.63 23.98 -15.10
CA GLY A 549 -1.96 22.56 -15.07
C GLY A 549 -2.73 22.13 -13.81
N PHE A 550 -3.40 20.99 -13.87
CA PHE A 550 -4.08 20.38 -12.72
C PHE A 550 -3.48 19.03 -12.37
N ASP A 551 -3.25 18.82 -11.07
CA ASP A 551 -3.12 17.48 -10.49
C ASP A 551 -4.47 17.14 -9.85
N MET A 552 -5.22 16.26 -10.49
CA MET A 552 -6.57 15.90 -10.07
C MET A 552 -6.52 14.63 -9.23
N GLU A 553 -6.69 14.78 -7.92
CA GLU A 553 -6.82 13.65 -7.03
C GLU A 553 -8.25 13.09 -7.11
N ILE A 554 -8.37 11.93 -7.73
CA ILE A 554 -9.62 11.18 -7.91
C ILE A 554 -9.64 10.04 -6.87
N SER A 555 -10.01 10.35 -5.64
CA SER A 555 -10.21 9.32 -4.59
C SER A 555 -11.38 9.61 -3.67
N ASN A 556 -11.79 10.87 -3.52
CA ASN A 556 -12.52 11.27 -2.33
C ASN A 556 -13.96 10.70 -2.23
N THR A 557 -14.63 10.38 -3.33
CA THR A 557 -15.92 9.66 -3.27
C THR A 557 -15.73 8.17 -2.98
N HIS A 558 -14.56 7.61 -3.27
CA HIS A 558 -14.19 6.23 -3.00
C HIS A 558 -13.07 6.17 -1.97
N PRO A 559 -13.33 6.59 -0.71
CA PRO A 559 -12.34 6.48 0.35
C PRO A 559 -11.99 5.02 0.56
N ARG A 560 -10.79 4.79 1.06
CA ARG A 560 -10.39 3.47 1.52
C ARG A 560 -11.23 3.11 2.74
N ILE A 561 -11.43 1.82 2.99
CA ILE A 561 -12.37 1.35 4.02
C ILE A 561 -12.00 1.88 5.41
N HIS A 562 -10.71 1.96 5.73
CA HIS A 562 -10.26 2.51 7.01
C HIS A 562 -10.58 4.00 7.13
N GLU A 563 -10.42 4.79 6.05
CA GLU A 563 -10.75 6.21 6.00
C GLU A 563 -12.26 6.43 6.18
N ALA A 564 -13.09 5.62 5.49
CA ALA A 564 -14.54 5.68 5.63
C ALA A 564 -14.99 5.41 7.08
N VAL A 565 -14.41 4.40 7.72
CA VAL A 565 -14.69 4.04 9.11
C VAL A 565 -14.25 5.15 10.08
N GLU A 566 -13.06 5.72 9.87
CA GLU A 566 -12.55 6.84 10.68
C GLU A 566 -13.38 8.11 10.52
N ALA A 567 -13.90 8.37 9.32
CA ALA A 567 -14.80 9.47 9.02
C ALA A 567 -16.26 9.24 9.47
N GLY A 568 -16.60 8.04 9.97
CA GLY A 568 -17.96 7.70 10.37
C GLY A 568 -18.95 7.53 9.21
N ILE A 569 -18.43 7.24 8.01
CA ILE A 569 -19.22 7.08 6.78
C ILE A 569 -19.50 5.60 6.54
N ALA A 570 -20.71 5.28 6.09
CA ALA A 570 -21.06 3.92 5.71
C ALA A 570 -20.17 3.42 4.56
N PRO A 571 -19.78 2.13 4.52
CA PRO A 571 -18.91 1.59 3.46
C PRO A 571 -19.65 1.35 2.14
N VAL A 572 -20.50 2.30 1.74
CA VAL A 572 -21.29 2.32 0.51
C VAL A 572 -21.03 3.67 -0.16
N SER A 573 -20.85 3.66 -1.48
CA SER A 573 -20.65 4.87 -2.28
C SER A 573 -21.32 4.70 -3.64
N ILE A 574 -21.24 5.72 -4.50
CA ILE A 574 -21.61 5.63 -5.92
C ILE A 574 -20.77 4.52 -6.57
N ASP A 575 -21.30 3.81 -7.55
CA ASP A 575 -20.51 2.80 -8.26
C ASP A 575 -19.22 3.40 -8.85
N ILE A 576 -18.10 2.68 -8.72
CA ILE A 576 -16.77 3.18 -9.09
C ILE A 576 -16.63 3.46 -10.59
N ASN A 577 -17.34 2.72 -11.44
CA ASN A 577 -17.34 3.00 -12.88
C ASN A 577 -18.06 4.30 -13.17
N ILE A 578 -19.28 4.46 -12.62
CA ILE A 578 -20.07 5.69 -12.77
C ILE A 578 -19.28 6.90 -12.25
N PHE A 579 -18.60 6.74 -11.11
CA PHE A 579 -17.79 7.79 -10.52
C PHE A 579 -16.66 8.25 -11.44
N VAL A 580 -15.85 7.31 -11.94
CA VAL A 580 -14.74 7.64 -12.85
C VAL A 580 -15.26 8.17 -14.18
N ASP A 581 -16.31 7.58 -14.75
CA ASP A 581 -16.86 7.98 -16.05
C ASP A 581 -17.41 9.41 -16.02
N ALA A 582 -18.13 9.79 -14.94
CA ALA A 582 -18.65 11.15 -14.80
C ALA A 582 -17.54 12.22 -14.77
N ILE A 583 -16.41 11.91 -14.12
CA ILE A 583 -15.25 12.82 -14.05
C ILE A 583 -14.55 12.90 -15.40
N LEU A 584 -14.29 11.74 -16.03
CA LEU A 584 -13.64 11.68 -17.35
C LEU A 584 -14.47 12.40 -18.41
N ASP A 585 -15.80 12.32 -18.34
CA ASP A 585 -16.72 13.03 -19.23
C ASP A 585 -16.57 14.55 -19.14
N VAL A 586 -16.47 15.10 -17.92
CA VAL A 586 -16.25 16.54 -17.73
C VAL A 586 -14.86 16.94 -18.24
N ILE A 587 -13.83 16.13 -17.96
CA ILE A 587 -12.47 16.35 -18.48
C ILE A 587 -12.47 16.34 -20.02
N ALA A 588 -13.12 15.36 -20.65
CA ALA A 588 -13.18 15.23 -22.10
C ALA A 588 -13.87 16.43 -22.76
N ARG A 589 -14.88 17.03 -22.11
CA ARG A 589 -15.63 18.17 -22.64
C ARG A 589 -14.94 19.52 -22.42
N PHE A 590 -14.35 19.75 -21.24
CA PHE A 590 -13.94 21.09 -20.81
C PHE A 590 -12.42 21.28 -20.65
N CYS A 591 -11.60 20.22 -20.67
CA CYS A 591 -10.16 20.34 -20.46
C CYS A 591 -9.44 21.09 -21.60
N GLY A 592 -9.88 20.88 -22.85
CA GLY A 592 -9.18 21.39 -24.03
C GLY A 592 -7.77 20.77 -24.15
N GLY A 593 -6.74 21.61 -24.30
CA GLY A 593 -5.33 21.19 -24.42
C GLY A 593 -4.50 21.35 -23.14
N ARG A 594 -5.15 21.47 -21.98
CA ARG A 594 -4.48 21.71 -20.70
C ARG A 594 -3.70 20.47 -20.23
N ASN A 595 -2.59 20.70 -19.54
CA ASN A 595 -1.85 19.61 -18.87
C ASN A 595 -2.61 19.15 -17.62
N ILE A 596 -3.06 17.90 -17.61
CA ILE A 596 -3.68 17.26 -16.45
C ILE A 596 -2.86 16.04 -16.05
N ILE A 597 -2.68 15.90 -14.73
CA ILE A 597 -2.22 14.69 -14.06
C ILE A 597 -3.42 14.12 -13.31
N LEU A 598 -3.64 12.81 -13.44
CA LEU A 598 -4.66 12.11 -12.67
C LEU A 598 -3.96 11.33 -11.57
N SER A 599 -4.34 11.54 -10.32
CA SER A 599 -3.72 10.90 -9.17
C SER A 599 -4.77 10.28 -8.26
N SER A 600 -4.39 9.24 -7.50
CA SER A 600 -5.30 8.64 -6.51
C SER A 600 -4.52 7.83 -5.46
N PHE A 601 -5.03 7.84 -4.23
CA PHE A 601 -4.62 6.91 -3.16
C PHE A 601 -5.28 5.54 -3.31
N THR A 602 -6.39 5.45 -4.05
CA THR A 602 -7.19 4.23 -4.19
C THR A 602 -6.72 3.42 -5.40
N PRO A 603 -6.08 2.25 -5.20
CA PRO A 603 -5.50 1.48 -6.32
C PRO A 603 -6.54 1.11 -7.38
N GLU A 604 -7.79 0.82 -6.99
CA GLU A 604 -8.88 0.53 -7.92
C GLU A 604 -9.11 1.69 -8.90
N VAL A 605 -9.11 2.93 -8.40
CA VAL A 605 -9.29 4.10 -9.26
C VAL A 605 -8.11 4.24 -10.21
N CYS A 606 -6.86 4.05 -9.75
CA CYS A 606 -5.69 4.04 -10.64
C CYS A 606 -5.83 3.00 -11.76
N ILE A 607 -6.34 1.80 -11.44
CA ILE A 607 -6.60 0.74 -12.42
C ILE A 607 -7.66 1.18 -13.44
N LEU A 608 -8.80 1.72 -12.98
CA LEU A 608 -9.84 2.22 -13.88
C LEU A 608 -9.30 3.32 -14.79
N LEU A 609 -8.57 4.30 -14.24
CA LEU A 609 -7.99 5.39 -15.01
C LEU A 609 -6.94 4.91 -16.00
N ALA A 610 -6.14 3.90 -15.64
CA ALA A 610 -5.15 3.34 -16.53
C ALA A 610 -5.78 2.57 -17.70
N ILE A 611 -6.94 1.94 -17.50
CA ILE A 611 -7.64 1.17 -18.55
C ILE A 611 -8.52 2.07 -19.41
N LYS A 612 -9.34 2.93 -18.79
CA LYS A 612 -10.39 3.71 -19.45
C LYS A 612 -9.87 4.88 -20.27
N GLN A 613 -8.72 5.46 -19.92
CA GLN A 613 -8.17 6.59 -20.66
C GLN A 613 -6.67 6.40 -20.91
N LYS A 614 -6.19 6.94 -22.03
CA LYS A 614 -4.75 6.94 -22.40
C LYS A 614 -4.20 8.34 -22.67
N SER A 615 -5.02 9.37 -22.50
CA SER A 615 -4.69 10.76 -22.81
C SER A 615 -3.81 11.42 -21.74
N TYR A 616 -4.01 11.08 -20.47
CA TYR A 616 -3.39 11.75 -19.32
C TYR A 616 -2.57 10.79 -18.44
N PRO A 617 -1.47 11.26 -17.83
CA PRO A 617 -0.68 10.48 -16.89
C PRO A 617 -1.50 10.13 -15.66
N VAL A 618 -1.41 8.86 -15.27
CA VAL A 618 -1.94 8.38 -14.00
C VAL A 618 -0.77 8.19 -13.04
N LEU A 619 -0.82 8.84 -11.88
CA LEU A 619 0.13 8.67 -10.79
C LEU A 619 -0.54 7.96 -9.61
N PHE A 620 0.15 7.02 -9.01
CA PHE A 620 -0.33 6.35 -7.80
C PHE A 620 0.25 7.02 -6.55
N ILE A 621 -0.62 7.48 -5.64
CA ILE A 621 -0.20 8.10 -4.40
C ILE A 621 -0.03 7.02 -3.33
N THR A 622 1.13 6.99 -2.67
CA THR A 622 1.47 5.98 -1.66
C THR A 622 1.95 6.63 -0.38
N ASN A 623 1.44 6.11 0.75
CA ASN A 623 1.93 6.48 2.07
C ASN A 623 3.33 5.93 2.34
N ALA A 624 3.79 4.91 1.62
CA ALA A 624 5.16 4.39 1.73
C ALA A 624 5.58 4.05 3.18
N GLY A 625 4.64 3.60 4.02
CA GLY A 625 4.89 3.31 5.43
C GLY A 625 4.88 4.52 6.36
N LYS A 626 4.37 5.68 5.90
CA LYS A 626 4.20 6.91 6.71
C LYS A 626 3.45 6.63 8.00
N ARG A 627 3.87 7.29 9.08
CA ARG A 627 3.26 7.18 10.41
C ARG A 627 2.28 8.33 10.70
N PRO A 628 1.19 8.07 11.46
CA PRO A 628 0.73 6.75 11.91
C PRO A 628 0.34 5.85 10.72
N LEU A 629 0.58 4.52 10.85
CA LEU A 629 0.17 3.53 9.85
C LEU A 629 -1.37 3.36 9.90
N SER A 630 -2.08 4.40 9.48
CA SER A 630 -3.53 4.36 9.29
C SER A 630 -3.91 3.54 8.06
N ASP A 631 -3.01 3.54 7.07
CA ASP A 631 -3.21 2.86 5.80
C ASP A 631 -3.08 1.34 5.95
N LYS A 632 -4.19 0.67 5.70
CA LYS A 632 -4.30 -0.80 5.74
C LYS A 632 -4.28 -1.43 4.36
N GLU A 633 -4.07 -0.65 3.30
CA GLU A 633 -3.98 -1.15 1.92
C GLU A 633 -2.56 -1.64 1.63
N LYS A 634 -2.41 -2.96 1.42
CA LYS A 634 -1.10 -3.58 1.18
C LYS A 634 -0.41 -3.03 -0.07
N ARG A 635 -1.17 -2.68 -1.12
CA ARG A 635 -0.63 -2.08 -2.36
C ARG A 635 0.03 -0.73 -2.14
N ALA A 636 -0.44 0.04 -1.15
CA ALA A 636 0.06 1.37 -0.83
C ALA A 636 1.06 1.38 0.35
N GLY A 637 1.23 0.25 1.04
CA GLY A 637 1.99 0.16 2.29
C GLY A 637 3.51 0.37 2.17
N SER A 638 4.09 0.22 0.98
CA SER A 638 5.54 0.40 0.76
C SER A 638 5.86 0.91 -0.63
N LEU A 639 7.03 1.57 -0.77
CA LEU A 639 7.55 1.98 -2.08
C LEU A 639 7.79 0.76 -2.99
N GLN A 640 8.26 -0.34 -2.44
CA GLN A 640 8.50 -1.57 -3.19
C GLN A 640 7.24 -2.05 -3.90
N VAL A 641 6.16 -2.18 -3.16
CA VAL A 641 4.88 -2.66 -3.68
C VAL A 641 4.25 -1.62 -4.60
N ALA A 642 4.30 -0.34 -4.25
CA ALA A 642 3.78 0.75 -5.09
C ALA A 642 4.48 0.83 -6.45
N VAL A 643 5.81 0.67 -6.51
CA VAL A 643 6.57 0.65 -7.77
C VAL A 643 6.18 -0.57 -8.62
N ARG A 644 6.02 -1.75 -8.02
CA ARG A 644 5.56 -2.95 -8.76
C ARG A 644 4.15 -2.76 -9.31
N PHE A 645 3.24 -2.26 -8.48
CA PHE A 645 1.86 -1.94 -8.86
C PHE A 645 1.81 -0.94 -10.02
N ALA A 646 2.55 0.17 -9.93
CA ALA A 646 2.62 1.17 -10.99
C ALA A 646 3.14 0.59 -12.32
N LYS A 647 4.18 -0.24 -12.26
CA LYS A 647 4.73 -0.91 -13.46
C LYS A 647 3.78 -1.95 -14.04
N GLN A 648 3.10 -2.69 -13.18
CA GLN A 648 2.11 -3.69 -13.59
C GLN A 648 1.02 -3.00 -14.41
N TRP A 649 0.35 -1.99 -13.86
CA TRP A 649 -0.78 -1.31 -14.51
C TRP A 649 -0.38 -0.25 -15.55
N GLY A 650 0.91 -0.09 -15.84
CA GLY A 650 1.40 0.88 -16.83
C GLY A 650 1.14 2.34 -16.45
N LEU A 651 1.21 2.66 -15.16
CA LEU A 651 1.07 4.02 -14.64
C LEU A 651 2.29 4.87 -15.00
N ALA A 652 2.12 6.19 -15.04
CA ALA A 652 3.19 7.12 -15.39
C ALA A 652 4.22 7.29 -14.25
N GLY A 653 3.80 7.07 -13.00
CA GLY A 653 4.67 7.25 -11.84
C GLY A 653 3.97 7.07 -10.50
N ILE A 654 4.68 7.43 -9.44
CA ILE A 654 4.20 7.39 -8.06
C ILE A 654 4.45 8.73 -7.35
N VAL A 655 3.55 9.08 -6.44
CA VAL A 655 3.72 10.21 -5.51
C VAL A 655 3.85 9.65 -4.10
N ALA A 656 5.03 9.73 -3.51
CA ALA A 656 5.32 9.13 -2.22
C ALA A 656 5.26 10.15 -1.08
N ALA A 657 4.94 9.69 0.13
CA ALA A 657 5.15 10.51 1.32
C ALA A 657 6.63 10.91 1.43
N ALA A 658 6.89 12.22 1.60
CA ALA A 658 8.25 12.75 1.59
C ALA A 658 9.12 12.17 2.71
N ASP A 659 8.55 11.62 3.80
CA ASP A 659 9.27 10.99 4.91
C ASP A 659 10.30 9.96 4.40
N SER A 660 9.86 9.08 3.50
CA SER A 660 10.68 7.99 2.95
C SER A 660 11.81 8.49 2.04
N VAL A 661 11.50 9.46 1.17
CA VAL A 661 12.44 9.96 0.15
C VAL A 661 13.35 11.07 0.67
N VAL A 662 12.97 11.80 1.71
CA VAL A 662 13.86 12.74 2.41
C VAL A 662 14.85 11.98 3.28
N MET A 663 14.39 10.93 3.98
CA MET A 663 15.27 10.07 4.78
C MET A 663 16.26 9.29 3.91
N CYS A 664 15.80 8.76 2.77
CA CYS A 664 16.61 7.98 1.84
C CYS A 664 16.51 8.53 0.40
N PRO A 665 17.22 9.63 0.07
CA PRO A 665 17.10 10.28 -1.26
C PRO A 665 17.48 9.38 -2.44
N ARG A 666 18.33 8.37 -2.23
CA ARG A 666 18.71 7.40 -3.29
C ARG A 666 17.52 6.60 -3.83
N LEU A 667 16.44 6.48 -3.07
CA LEU A 667 15.21 5.81 -3.52
C LEU A 667 14.55 6.53 -4.70
N ILE A 668 14.67 7.85 -4.79
CA ILE A 668 14.19 8.63 -5.95
C ILE A 668 14.90 8.17 -7.22
N GLY A 669 16.23 8.04 -7.17
CA GLY A 669 17.02 7.53 -8.28
C GLY A 669 16.65 6.09 -8.68
N PHE A 670 16.29 5.25 -7.71
CA PHE A 670 15.78 3.90 -7.98
C PHE A 670 14.44 3.93 -8.71
N ILE A 671 13.45 4.69 -8.23
CA ILE A 671 12.12 4.82 -8.87
C ILE A 671 12.28 5.29 -10.32
N ARG A 672 13.13 6.31 -10.53
CA ARG A 672 13.43 6.81 -11.88
C ARG A 672 14.12 5.80 -12.77
N SER A 673 15.02 4.98 -12.22
CA SER A 673 15.67 3.90 -12.98
C SER A 673 14.67 2.84 -13.49
N GLN A 674 13.48 2.76 -12.89
CA GLN A 674 12.40 1.90 -13.35
C GLN A 674 11.53 2.53 -14.46
N GLY A 675 11.84 3.77 -14.89
CA GLY A 675 11.08 4.50 -15.91
C GLY A 675 9.82 5.18 -15.37
N LEU A 676 9.73 5.38 -14.05
CA LEU A 676 8.59 6.02 -13.39
C LEU A 676 8.92 7.46 -13.00
N ILE A 677 7.92 8.34 -13.11
CA ILE A 677 7.95 9.68 -12.52
C ILE A 677 7.88 9.54 -10.99
N CYS A 678 8.72 10.30 -10.27
CA CYS A 678 8.71 10.31 -8.81
C CYS A 678 8.25 11.69 -8.30
N GLY A 679 7.12 11.72 -7.62
CA GLY A 679 6.64 12.87 -6.87
C GLY A 679 6.74 12.67 -5.37
N SER A 680 6.69 13.76 -4.61
CA SER A 680 6.50 13.71 -3.16
C SER A 680 5.41 14.66 -2.69
N TYR A 681 4.79 14.30 -1.57
CA TYR A 681 3.80 15.12 -0.87
C TYR A 681 4.03 15.04 0.64
N ASN A 682 3.34 15.91 1.40
CA ASN A 682 3.32 16.10 2.86
C ASN A 682 4.03 17.40 3.35
N GLY A 683 3.97 17.65 4.66
CA GLY A 683 4.52 18.85 5.28
C GLY A 683 6.05 19.02 5.20
N LEU A 684 6.83 17.96 4.96
CA LEU A 684 8.29 18.07 4.83
C LEU A 684 8.69 18.81 3.55
N ASN A 685 7.81 18.84 2.55
CA ASN A 685 8.00 19.62 1.32
C ASN A 685 7.85 21.14 1.54
N ASN A 686 7.42 21.58 2.73
CA ASN A 686 7.36 23.01 3.08
C ASN A 686 8.69 23.57 3.60
N GLU A 687 9.71 22.72 3.75
CA GLU A 687 11.04 23.08 4.23
C GLU A 687 12.05 23.10 3.07
N PRO A 688 12.67 24.25 2.74
CA PRO A 688 13.61 24.39 1.62
C PRO A 688 14.75 23.37 1.61
N ALA A 689 15.34 23.08 2.77
CA ALA A 689 16.44 22.12 2.90
C ALA A 689 16.04 20.70 2.45
N ASN A 690 14.82 20.27 2.76
CA ASN A 690 14.31 18.97 2.35
C ASN A 690 14.00 18.94 0.85
N VAL A 691 13.50 20.06 0.29
CA VAL A 691 13.26 20.20 -1.15
C VAL A 691 14.58 20.11 -1.91
N GLU A 692 15.63 20.82 -1.47
CA GLU A 692 16.94 20.75 -2.11
C GLU A 692 17.51 19.32 -2.15
N LEU A 693 17.35 18.55 -1.07
CA LEU A 693 17.79 17.15 -1.01
C LEU A 693 17.08 16.30 -2.07
N GLN A 694 15.76 16.47 -2.21
CA GLN A 694 14.96 15.75 -3.19
C GLN A 694 15.30 16.17 -4.63
N VAL A 695 15.52 17.47 -4.88
CA VAL A 695 15.94 18.02 -6.17
C VAL A 695 17.32 17.47 -6.57
N LYS A 696 18.28 17.45 -5.65
CA LYS A 696 19.63 16.86 -5.87
C LYS A 696 19.56 15.36 -6.19
N ALA A 697 18.62 14.64 -5.58
CA ALA A 697 18.33 13.24 -5.90
C ALA A 697 17.54 13.05 -7.21
N GLY A 698 17.05 14.14 -7.80
CA GLY A 698 16.43 14.18 -9.12
C GLY A 698 14.93 13.91 -9.10
N ILE A 699 14.19 14.39 -8.09
CA ILE A 699 12.73 14.29 -8.04
C ILE A 699 12.06 15.04 -9.21
N ASN A 700 10.87 14.60 -9.64
CA ASN A 700 10.14 15.23 -10.74
C ASN A 700 9.09 16.22 -10.26
N LEU A 701 8.33 15.86 -9.22
CA LEU A 701 7.16 16.61 -8.74
C LEU A 701 7.29 16.86 -7.24
N ILE A 702 6.94 18.06 -6.79
CA ILE A 702 6.87 18.43 -5.38
C ILE A 702 5.52 19.07 -5.11
N VAL A 703 4.70 18.41 -4.29
CA VAL A 703 3.45 18.96 -3.76
C VAL A 703 3.77 19.70 -2.45
N ALA A 704 3.48 21.00 -2.39
CA ALA A 704 3.80 21.84 -1.24
C ALA A 704 2.67 22.82 -0.89
N ASP A 705 2.58 23.17 0.40
CA ASP A 705 1.67 24.21 0.89
C ASP A 705 2.29 25.60 0.75
N ARG A 706 3.61 25.73 1.00
CA ARG A 706 4.32 27.01 0.95
C ARG A 706 4.85 27.32 -0.44
N VAL A 707 3.95 27.45 -1.41
CA VAL A 707 4.27 27.61 -2.84
C VAL A 707 5.34 28.67 -3.09
N GLY A 708 5.14 29.93 -2.65
CA GLY A 708 6.09 31.01 -2.93
C GLY A 708 7.47 30.79 -2.33
N LEU A 709 7.57 30.18 -1.14
CA LEU A 709 8.86 29.87 -0.50
C LEU A 709 9.61 28.78 -1.26
N ILE A 710 8.91 27.73 -1.65
CA ILE A 710 9.50 26.61 -2.37
C ILE A 710 9.86 26.99 -3.80
N SER A 711 9.04 27.80 -4.46
CA SER A 711 9.34 28.36 -5.78
C SER A 711 10.68 29.10 -5.79
N GLN A 712 10.92 29.97 -4.81
CA GLN A 712 12.21 30.67 -4.64
C GLN A 712 13.40 29.73 -4.38
N THR A 713 13.14 28.52 -3.86
CA THR A 713 14.19 27.50 -3.63
C THR A 713 14.50 26.72 -4.92
N LEU A 714 13.57 26.69 -5.88
CA LEU A 714 13.70 25.99 -7.15
C LEU A 714 14.26 26.87 -8.28
N GLU A 715 14.22 28.21 -8.12
CA GLU A 715 14.92 29.20 -8.94
C GLU A 715 16.44 29.17 -8.70
#